data_AF-A0A418XD96-F1
#
_entry.id   AF-A0A418XD96-F1
#
_cell.length_a   1.000
_cell.length_b   1.000
_cell.length_c   1.000
_cell.angle_alpha   90.00
_cell.angle_beta   90.00
_cell.angle_gamma   90.00
#
_symmetry.space_group_name_H-M   'P 1'
#
loop_
_entity.id
_entity.type
_entity.pdbx_description
1 polymer ?
#
loop_
_entity_poly.entity_id
_entity_poly.type
_entity_poly.pdbx_seq_one_letter_code
_entity_poly.pdbx_strand_id
1 'polypeptide(L)'
;MQTFFIAPTGFGVGLTSISLGLVGALERAGLKVGFFKPIAQPHPGDLGPERSSELIARTHGLHSPQPLNLTQVERMLGDGQLDELLEQIISLYQQAATDKDVVIVEGMVPTRYASYAARVNFHLAKSLDAEVILVSAPEDEPLSELSDSIEIQAQLFGGPQDPKVLGVILNKVRSTDGIDAFAARLKELSPLLKTDDFRLLGCIPWQEQLNAPRTRDIADLLGARVINAGDYEQRRMLKIVLCARAVANTVQLLKPGVLVVTPGDRDDIILAASLAAMNGMPLAGLLLCSDFAPDARIMELCRGALQSGLPVLSVTTGSYDTATNLNRLNKEIPVDDRERAERVTDFVASHIDYEWLRQRCGEPRELRMSPPAFRYQLVQRAQTANKRIVLPEGSEPRTVQAAAICQARGIARCVLLAKPEEVEIVARAHGIELPPGLEILDPDLIRNRYVAPMVELRKGKGLNAPMATQQLEDSVMLGTMMLALDEVDGLVSGAIHTTANTIRPALQLIKTAPGYKLVSSVFFMLLPDQVVVYGDCAVNPDPSAAELAEIALQSADSATAFGIEPRVAMISYSTGDSGSGDEVEKVRAATRLARLARPELLLDGPLQYDAAAIDSVGRQKAPNSPVAGRATVFVFPDLNTGNTTYKAVQRSANCISVGPMLQGLRKPVNDLSRGALVDDIVYTIALTAIQAANLPR
;
A
#
# COMPACT_ATOMS: atom_id res chain seq x y z
N MET A 1 8.45 3.81 -12.71
CA MET A 1 8.28 4.39 -11.37
C MET A 1 8.58 3.29 -10.37
N GLN A 2 9.55 3.53 -9.48
CA GLN A 2 10.05 2.57 -8.50
C GLN A 2 9.47 2.87 -7.10
N THR A 3 9.26 1.86 -6.27
CA THR A 3 8.81 2.03 -4.88
C THR A 3 9.77 1.33 -3.94
N PHE A 4 10.43 2.09 -3.06
CA PHE A 4 11.25 1.51 -2.00
C PHE A 4 10.49 1.61 -0.67
N PHE A 5 10.22 0.48 -0.05
CA PHE A 5 9.63 0.38 1.28
C PHE A 5 10.72 0.20 2.32
N ILE A 6 10.90 1.19 3.18
CA ILE A 6 11.89 1.14 4.26
C ILE A 6 11.25 0.49 5.48
N ALA A 7 11.71 -0.73 5.81
CA ALA A 7 11.22 -1.50 6.94
C ALA A 7 12.25 -1.54 8.08
N PRO A 8 11.88 -1.19 9.32
CA PRO A 8 12.78 -1.28 10.47
C PRO A 8 12.91 -2.73 10.95
N THR A 9 14.11 -3.13 11.38
CA THR A 9 14.31 -4.41 12.08
C THR A 9 13.95 -4.34 13.57
N GLY A 10 13.86 -3.13 14.12
CA GLY A 10 13.58 -2.91 15.55
C GLY A 10 13.24 -1.47 15.90
N PHE A 11 13.12 -1.21 17.20
CA PHE A 11 12.92 0.14 17.72
C PHE A 11 14.23 0.95 17.63
N GLY A 12 14.13 2.27 17.46
CA GLY A 12 15.30 3.14 17.56
C GLY A 12 16.31 3.06 16.41
N VAL A 13 16.05 2.26 15.36
CA VAL A 13 16.95 2.10 14.20
C VAL A 13 17.14 3.40 13.38
N GLY A 14 16.31 4.42 13.61
CA GLY A 14 16.44 5.74 13.01
C GLY A 14 15.90 5.83 11.58
N LEU A 15 14.71 5.28 11.33
CA LEU A 15 14.05 5.30 10.01
C LEU A 15 14.02 6.69 9.40
N THR A 16 13.56 7.71 10.14
CA THR A 16 13.44 9.08 9.63
C THR A 16 14.77 9.62 9.11
N SER A 17 15.89 9.32 9.79
CA SER A 17 17.22 9.74 9.34
C SER A 17 17.64 9.03 8.06
N ILE A 18 17.30 7.74 7.93
CA ILE A 18 17.54 6.99 6.69
C ILE A 18 16.66 7.48 5.56
N SER A 19 15.37 7.75 5.81
CA SER A 19 14.44 8.33 4.84
C SER A 19 14.96 9.66 4.29
N LEU A 20 15.39 10.57 5.18
CA LEU A 20 16.01 11.86 4.80
C LEU A 20 17.23 11.67 3.90
N GLY A 21 18.18 10.82 4.32
CA GLY A 21 19.38 10.57 3.55
C GLY A 21 19.14 9.85 2.23
N LEU A 22 18.18 8.92 2.18
CA LEU A 22 17.82 8.19 0.96
C LEU A 22 17.16 9.11 -0.07
N VAL A 23 16.26 9.98 0.37
CA VAL A 23 15.67 11.03 -0.48
C VAL A 23 16.78 11.94 -1.01
N GLY A 24 17.65 12.46 -0.15
CA GLY A 24 18.76 13.32 -0.59
C GLY A 24 19.73 12.63 -1.53
N ALA A 25 20.04 11.35 -1.31
CA ALA A 25 20.90 10.56 -2.19
C ALA A 25 20.32 10.39 -3.59
N LEU A 26 19.02 10.07 -3.69
CA LEU A 26 18.35 9.86 -4.98
C LEU A 26 18.05 11.17 -5.73
N GLU A 27 17.77 12.26 -5.02
CA GLU A 27 17.66 13.60 -5.63
C GLU A 27 18.99 14.05 -6.24
N ARG A 28 20.11 13.86 -5.53
CA ARG A 28 21.46 14.13 -6.05
C ARG A 28 21.80 13.26 -7.26
N ALA A 29 21.22 12.06 -7.33
CA ALA A 29 21.33 11.15 -8.47
C ALA A 29 20.49 11.60 -9.70
N GLY A 30 19.69 12.67 -9.55
CA GLY A 30 18.89 13.27 -10.62
C GLY A 30 17.49 12.70 -10.78
N LEU A 31 16.98 11.94 -9.81
CA LEU A 31 15.64 11.34 -9.85
C LEU A 31 14.60 12.28 -9.23
N LYS A 32 13.38 12.28 -9.79
CA LYS A 32 12.21 12.89 -9.16
C LYS A 32 11.72 12.00 -8.02
N VAL A 33 12.06 12.36 -6.79
CA VAL A 33 11.72 11.58 -5.59
C VAL A 33 10.36 12.00 -5.02
N GLY A 34 9.57 11.01 -4.61
CA GLY A 34 8.42 11.16 -3.72
C GLY A 34 8.72 10.54 -2.35
N PHE A 35 8.07 11.04 -1.32
CA PHE A 35 8.11 10.45 0.02
C PHE A 35 6.70 10.20 0.50
N PHE A 36 6.47 9.08 1.19
CA PHE A 36 5.18 8.71 1.73
C PHE A 36 5.31 8.02 3.08
N LYS A 37 4.72 8.62 4.13
CA LYS A 37 4.46 7.95 5.40
C LYS A 37 2.99 7.51 5.40
N PRO A 38 2.67 6.20 5.39
CA PRO A 38 1.29 5.76 5.34
C PRO A 38 0.51 6.02 6.63
N ILE A 39 1.16 5.79 7.78
CA ILE A 39 0.53 5.77 9.10
C ILE A 39 1.38 6.62 10.06
N ALA A 40 0.73 7.56 10.74
CA ALA A 40 1.39 8.43 11.70
C ALA A 40 1.73 7.65 12.98
N GLN A 41 2.90 7.91 13.56
CA GLN A 41 3.31 7.36 14.86
C GLN A 41 3.87 8.45 15.76
N PRO A 42 3.02 9.39 16.21
CA PRO A 42 3.45 10.46 17.11
C PRO A 42 3.96 9.86 18.43
N HIS A 43 4.94 10.53 19.02
CA HIS A 43 5.40 10.16 20.36
C HIS A 43 4.33 10.51 21.41
N PRO A 44 4.25 9.79 22.54
CA PRO A 44 3.33 10.15 23.61
C PRO A 44 3.52 11.62 24.06
N GLY A 45 2.45 12.41 24.00
CA GLY A 45 2.48 13.84 24.31
C GLY A 45 2.77 14.77 23.13
N ASP A 46 3.08 14.22 21.95
CA ASP A 46 3.23 14.99 20.72
C ASP A 46 1.86 15.21 20.06
N LEU A 47 1.46 16.47 19.91
CA LEU A 47 0.23 16.90 19.24
C LEU A 47 0.51 17.57 17.89
N GLY A 48 1.78 17.61 17.47
CA GLY A 48 2.22 18.22 16.23
C GLY A 48 1.92 17.37 14.99
N PRO A 49 2.34 17.85 13.80
CA PRO A 49 2.26 17.06 12.57
C PRO A 49 3.15 15.82 12.65
N GLU A 50 2.88 14.84 11.77
CA GLU A 50 3.75 13.66 11.66
C GLU A 50 5.17 14.07 11.27
N ARG A 51 6.13 13.64 12.08
CA ARG A 51 7.49 14.18 12.10
C ARG A 51 8.28 13.86 10.83
N SER A 52 8.24 12.63 10.33
CA SER A 52 9.01 12.25 9.16
C SER A 52 8.57 13.04 7.92
N SER A 53 7.26 13.13 7.69
CA SER A 53 6.67 13.87 6.57
C SER A 53 6.98 15.36 6.66
N GLU A 54 6.88 15.95 7.85
CA GLU A 54 7.17 17.37 8.06
C GLU A 54 8.66 17.70 7.88
N LEU A 55 9.56 16.85 8.38
CA LEU A 55 11.01 17.01 8.18
C LEU A 55 11.38 16.90 6.70
N ILE A 56 10.81 15.93 5.98
CA ILE A 56 11.03 15.78 4.54
C ILE A 56 10.53 17.01 3.78
N ALA A 57 9.33 17.51 4.10
CA ALA A 57 8.80 18.72 3.49
C ALA A 57 9.68 19.95 3.71
N ARG A 58 10.20 20.14 4.93
CA ARG A 58 11.04 21.30 5.27
C ARG A 58 12.46 21.23 4.72
N THR A 59 12.99 20.01 4.55
CA THR A 59 14.37 19.78 4.13
C THR A 59 14.47 19.68 2.60
N HIS A 60 13.55 18.96 1.97
CA HIS A 60 13.57 18.66 0.53
C HIS A 60 12.50 19.41 -0.28
N GLY A 61 11.55 20.09 0.37
CA GLY A 61 10.43 20.72 -0.33
C GLY A 61 9.40 19.71 -0.87
N LEU A 62 9.45 18.46 -0.42
CA LEU A 62 8.55 17.39 -0.87
C LEU A 62 7.32 17.32 0.03
N HIS A 63 6.16 17.71 -0.52
CA HIS A 63 4.89 17.59 0.17
C HIS A 63 4.29 16.21 -0.03
N SER A 64 4.04 15.51 1.08
CA SER A 64 3.40 14.19 1.11
C SER A 64 1.94 14.32 1.54
N PRO A 65 1.04 13.42 1.09
CA PRO A 65 -0.31 13.30 1.63
C PRO A 65 -0.30 13.09 3.15
N GLN A 66 -1.35 13.54 3.84
CA GLN A 66 -1.43 13.36 5.28
C GLN A 66 -1.53 11.86 5.64
N PRO A 67 -0.69 11.37 6.56
CA PRO A 67 -0.74 9.99 7.03
C PRO A 67 -2.04 9.70 7.80
N LEU A 68 -2.47 8.44 7.77
CA LEU A 68 -3.59 7.99 8.58
C LEU A 68 -3.26 8.06 10.07
N ASN A 69 -4.24 8.45 10.89
CA ASN A 69 -4.09 8.52 12.33
C ASN A 69 -3.98 7.11 12.94
N LEU A 70 -3.02 6.90 13.85
CA LEU A 70 -2.77 5.61 14.47
C LEU A 70 -4.01 5.01 15.15
N THR A 71 -4.80 5.82 15.86
CA THR A 71 -6.00 5.36 16.57
C THR A 71 -7.08 4.88 15.59
N GLN A 72 -7.22 5.55 14.44
CA GLN A 72 -8.12 5.10 13.38
C GLN A 72 -7.65 3.75 12.81
N VAL A 73 -6.35 3.62 12.54
CA VAL A 73 -5.74 2.38 12.04
C VAL A 73 -5.96 1.23 13.01
N GLU A 74 -5.71 1.45 14.30
CA GLU A 74 -5.90 0.43 15.35
C GLU A 74 -7.36 -0.02 15.44
N ARG A 75 -8.30 0.91 15.32
CA ARG A 75 -9.73 0.57 15.27
C ARG A 75 -10.07 -0.30 14.06
N MET A 76 -9.64 0.10 12.86
CA MET A 76 -9.88 -0.68 11.64
C MET A 76 -9.25 -2.08 11.72
N LEU A 77 -8.04 -2.20 12.28
CA LEU A 77 -7.40 -3.49 12.50
C LEU A 77 -8.17 -4.34 13.52
N GLY A 78 -8.69 -3.73 14.59
CA GLY A 78 -9.53 -4.39 15.58
C GLY A 78 -10.86 -4.89 15.02
N ASP A 79 -11.44 -4.14 14.08
CA ASP A 79 -12.69 -4.45 13.39
C ASP A 79 -12.49 -5.40 12.19
N GLY A 80 -11.25 -5.85 11.91
CA GLY A 80 -10.92 -6.76 10.80
C GLY A 80 -10.89 -6.11 9.42
N GLN A 81 -10.88 -4.77 9.34
CA GLN A 81 -10.97 -3.96 8.12
C GLN A 81 -9.60 -3.67 7.48
N LEU A 82 -8.67 -4.63 7.50
CA LEU A 82 -7.33 -4.46 6.93
C LEU A 82 -7.39 -4.12 5.43
N ASP A 83 -8.32 -4.74 4.72
CA ASP A 83 -8.50 -4.55 3.27
C ASP A 83 -8.90 -3.11 2.90
N GLU A 84 -9.85 -2.53 3.65
CA GLU A 84 -10.28 -1.15 3.49
C GLU A 84 -9.19 -0.17 3.89
N LEU A 85 -8.42 -0.49 4.93
CA LEU A 85 -7.26 0.28 5.34
C LEU A 85 -6.21 0.35 4.22
N LEU A 86 -5.89 -0.79 3.61
CA LEU A 86 -4.91 -0.85 2.52
C LEU A 86 -5.39 -0.09 1.28
N GLU A 87 -6.68 -0.13 0.95
CA GLU A 87 -7.25 0.69 -0.14
C GLU A 87 -7.11 2.20 0.13
N GLN A 88 -7.39 2.65 1.35
CA GLN A 88 -7.20 4.06 1.74
C GLN A 88 -5.72 4.47 1.60
N ILE A 89 -4.81 3.60 2.03
CA ILE A 89 -3.37 3.86 1.93
C ILE A 89 -2.92 3.90 0.46
N ILE A 90 -3.47 3.05 -0.41
CA ILE A 90 -3.16 3.10 -1.84
C ILE A 90 -3.64 4.40 -2.48
N SER A 91 -4.82 4.89 -2.10
CA SER A 91 -5.33 6.19 -2.54
C SER A 91 -4.35 7.32 -2.20
N LEU A 92 -3.86 7.35 -0.96
CA LEU A 92 -2.84 8.32 -0.53
C LEU A 92 -1.51 8.10 -1.27
N TYR A 93 -1.06 6.86 -1.42
CA TYR A 93 0.17 6.54 -2.15
C TYR A 93 0.14 7.05 -3.60
N GLN A 94 -0.97 6.90 -4.33
CA GLN A 94 -1.10 7.37 -5.71
C GLN A 94 -0.90 8.89 -5.82
N GLN A 95 -1.35 9.65 -4.81
CA GLN A 95 -1.11 11.09 -4.72
C GLN A 95 0.39 11.39 -4.53
N ALA A 96 1.07 10.64 -3.65
CA ALA A 96 2.51 10.79 -3.43
C ALA A 96 3.37 10.37 -4.64
N ALA A 97 2.86 9.43 -5.45
CA ALA A 97 3.54 8.81 -6.57
C ALA A 97 3.41 9.59 -7.89
N THR A 98 2.52 10.58 -7.96
CA THR A 98 2.24 11.34 -9.19
C THR A 98 3.47 12.15 -9.65
N ASP A 99 3.86 11.99 -10.92
CA ASP A 99 5.05 12.60 -11.55
C ASP A 99 6.38 12.30 -10.84
N LYS A 100 6.52 11.09 -10.27
CA LYS A 100 7.74 10.64 -9.59
C LYS A 100 8.42 9.49 -10.34
N ASP A 101 9.75 9.49 -10.32
CA ASP A 101 10.56 8.37 -10.79
C ASP A 101 10.64 7.28 -9.73
N VAL A 102 10.72 7.69 -8.46
CA VAL A 102 10.84 6.80 -7.30
C VAL A 102 10.07 7.36 -6.10
N VAL A 103 9.42 6.49 -5.34
CA VAL A 103 8.76 6.83 -4.07
C VAL A 103 9.39 6.06 -2.93
N ILE A 104 9.79 6.79 -1.89
CA ILE A 104 10.25 6.24 -0.62
C ILE A 104 9.06 6.13 0.33
N VAL A 105 8.71 4.91 0.71
CA VAL A 105 7.63 4.63 1.65
C VAL A 105 8.25 4.24 2.99
N GLU A 106 7.99 5.03 4.02
CA GLU A 106 8.50 4.76 5.37
C GLU A 106 7.53 3.87 6.16
N GLY A 107 7.96 2.67 6.53
CA GLY A 107 7.16 1.73 7.32
C GLY A 107 6.91 2.17 8.76
N MET A 108 6.07 1.42 9.45
CA MET A 108 5.82 1.58 10.88
C MET A 108 6.99 1.05 11.71
N VAL A 109 7.34 1.75 12.79
CA VAL A 109 8.32 1.31 13.78
C VAL A 109 7.64 0.41 14.82
N PRO A 110 8.13 -0.81 15.06
CA PRO A 110 7.61 -1.65 16.13
C PRO A 110 7.93 -1.03 17.49
N THR A 111 6.92 -0.98 18.36
CA THR A 111 7.06 -0.54 19.74
C THR A 111 6.36 -1.53 20.67
N ARG A 112 6.50 -1.36 21.99
CA ARG A 112 5.77 -2.18 22.98
C ARG A 112 4.25 -2.11 22.83
N TYR A 113 3.74 -1.01 22.28
CA TYR A 113 2.31 -0.79 22.06
C TYR A 113 1.87 -1.12 20.62
N ALA A 114 2.81 -1.12 19.67
CA ALA A 114 2.57 -1.39 18.25
C ALA A 114 3.29 -2.66 17.78
N SER A 115 3.06 -3.80 18.45
CA SER A 115 3.65 -5.09 18.05
C SER A 115 3.14 -5.59 16.69
N TYR A 116 1.97 -5.10 16.26
CA TYR A 116 1.37 -5.40 14.95
C TYR A 116 2.07 -4.69 13.78
N ALA A 117 3.00 -3.75 14.04
CA ALA A 117 3.67 -2.94 13.02
C ALA A 117 4.37 -3.78 11.95
N ALA A 118 5.05 -4.87 12.34
CA ALA A 118 5.74 -5.75 11.39
C ALA A 118 4.77 -6.40 10.40
N ARG A 119 3.62 -6.87 10.88
CA ARG A 119 2.56 -7.44 10.03
C ARG A 119 1.97 -6.40 9.10
N VAL A 120 1.71 -5.19 9.60
CA VAL A 120 1.21 -4.08 8.77
C VAL A 120 2.24 -3.71 7.69
N ASN A 121 3.51 -3.61 8.04
CA ASN A 121 4.59 -3.34 7.07
C ASN A 121 4.64 -4.38 5.95
N PHE A 122 4.51 -5.66 6.27
CA PHE A 122 4.41 -6.73 5.27
C PHE A 122 3.26 -6.47 4.29
N HIS A 123 2.05 -6.22 4.80
CA HIS A 123 0.90 -5.96 3.95
C HIS A 123 1.05 -4.67 3.12
N LEU A 124 1.68 -3.63 3.67
CA LEU A 124 1.97 -2.39 2.96
C LEU A 124 2.94 -2.60 1.80
N ALA A 125 4.12 -3.18 2.09
CA ALA A 125 5.13 -3.46 1.07
C ALA A 125 4.55 -4.31 -0.06
N LYS A 126 3.75 -5.33 0.29
CA LYS A 126 3.08 -6.19 -0.69
C LYS A 126 2.02 -5.45 -1.51
N SER A 127 1.16 -4.67 -0.87
CA SER A 127 0.05 -3.98 -1.53
C SER A 127 0.52 -2.87 -2.46
N LEU A 128 1.65 -2.24 -2.14
CA LEU A 128 2.29 -1.21 -2.95
C LEU A 128 3.21 -1.78 -4.04
N ASP A 129 3.32 -3.12 -4.12
CA ASP A 129 4.29 -3.81 -4.95
C ASP A 129 5.69 -3.18 -4.77
N ALA A 130 6.13 -3.00 -3.53
CA ALA A 130 7.37 -2.29 -3.22
C ALA A 130 8.58 -3.23 -3.10
N GLU A 131 9.76 -2.71 -3.41
CA GLU A 131 11.04 -3.31 -3.04
C GLU A 131 11.43 -2.90 -1.62
N VAL A 132 11.80 -3.85 -0.80
CA VAL A 132 12.03 -3.67 0.63
C VAL A 132 13.50 -3.42 0.89
N ILE A 133 13.77 -2.36 1.66
CA ILE A 133 15.07 -2.05 2.24
C ILE A 133 14.93 -2.14 3.75
N LEU A 134 15.67 -3.06 4.36
CA LEU A 134 15.70 -3.17 5.82
C LEU A 134 16.59 -2.08 6.42
N VAL A 135 16.20 -1.55 7.58
CA VAL A 135 17.03 -0.62 8.36
C VAL A 135 17.26 -1.22 9.73
N SER A 136 18.53 -1.46 10.04
CA SER A 136 18.96 -2.04 11.31
C SER A 136 19.99 -1.14 11.99
N ALA A 137 20.10 -1.26 13.31
CA ALA A 137 21.14 -0.63 14.09
C ALA A 137 21.82 -1.72 14.95
N PRO A 138 23.16 -1.87 14.90
CA PRO A 138 23.87 -2.88 15.68
C PRO A 138 23.77 -2.69 17.19
N GLU A 139 23.57 -1.46 17.65
CA GLU A 139 23.68 -1.08 19.07
C GLU A 139 24.98 -1.62 19.70
N ASP A 140 24.87 -2.38 20.80
CA ASP A 140 25.98 -3.06 21.48
C ASP A 140 25.95 -4.59 21.24
N GLU A 141 25.19 -5.05 20.23
CA GLU A 141 24.99 -6.47 19.94
C GLU A 141 26.18 -7.10 19.17
N PRO A 142 26.45 -8.41 19.38
CA PRO A 142 27.39 -9.16 18.55
C PRO A 142 26.97 -9.19 17.07
N LEU A 143 27.94 -9.17 16.14
CA LEU A 143 27.66 -9.19 14.70
C LEU A 143 26.85 -10.42 14.24
N SER A 144 26.98 -11.55 14.92
CA SER A 144 26.18 -12.75 14.63
C SER A 144 24.71 -12.54 14.94
N GLU A 145 24.38 -11.95 16.10
CA GLU A 145 23.00 -11.66 16.49
C GLU A 145 22.35 -10.62 15.58
N LEU A 146 23.12 -9.59 15.19
CA LEU A 146 22.69 -8.62 14.20
C LEU A 146 22.35 -9.30 12.86
N SER A 147 23.19 -10.21 12.39
CA SER A 147 22.96 -10.97 11.15
C SER A 147 21.68 -11.80 11.24
N ASP A 148 21.51 -12.55 12.33
CA ASP A 148 20.33 -13.40 12.55
C ASP A 148 19.04 -12.55 12.60
N SER A 149 19.09 -11.40 13.28
CA SER A 149 17.98 -10.44 13.36
C SER A 149 17.59 -9.91 11.97
N ILE A 150 18.57 -9.54 11.14
CA ILE A 150 18.32 -9.10 9.76
C ILE A 150 17.69 -10.24 8.95
N GLU A 151 18.17 -11.48 9.10
CA GLU A 151 17.61 -12.63 8.40
C GLU A 151 16.13 -12.84 8.75
N ILE A 152 15.82 -12.87 10.04
CA ILE A 152 14.45 -13.09 10.55
C ILE A 152 13.51 -12.02 10.00
N GLN A 153 13.96 -10.76 9.95
CA GLN A 153 13.15 -9.68 9.41
C GLN A 153 13.00 -9.77 7.88
N ALA A 154 14.04 -10.20 7.15
CA ALA A 154 13.94 -10.45 5.71
C ALA A 154 12.92 -11.56 5.39
N GLN A 155 12.84 -12.62 6.22
CA GLN A 155 11.87 -13.71 6.04
C GLN A 155 10.41 -13.23 6.07
N LEU A 156 10.10 -12.15 6.80
CA LEU A 156 8.75 -11.58 6.79
C LEU A 156 8.34 -11.06 5.41
N PHE A 157 9.29 -10.73 4.53
CA PHE A 157 9.05 -10.15 3.21
C PHE A 157 9.33 -11.11 2.05
N GLY A 158 9.41 -12.43 2.31
CA GLY A 158 9.72 -13.45 1.30
C GLY A 158 11.12 -14.03 1.40
N GLY A 159 11.95 -13.46 2.28
CA GLY A 159 13.30 -13.93 2.57
C GLY A 159 14.39 -13.22 1.76
N PRO A 160 15.67 -13.46 2.11
CA PRO A 160 16.82 -12.80 1.49
C PRO A 160 17.04 -13.14 0.01
N GLN A 161 16.43 -14.23 -0.48
CA GLN A 161 16.49 -14.65 -1.88
C GLN A 161 15.34 -14.09 -2.71
N ASP A 162 14.34 -13.46 -2.08
CA ASP A 162 13.27 -12.79 -2.82
C ASP A 162 13.86 -11.54 -3.49
N PRO A 163 13.73 -11.39 -4.83
CA PRO A 163 14.30 -10.27 -5.56
C PRO A 163 13.71 -8.91 -5.17
N LYS A 164 12.60 -8.88 -4.40
CA LYS A 164 12.05 -7.65 -3.84
C LYS A 164 12.72 -7.25 -2.54
N VAL A 165 13.47 -8.11 -1.87
CA VAL A 165 14.17 -7.79 -0.62
C VAL A 165 15.61 -7.41 -0.97
N LEU A 166 15.84 -6.12 -1.23
CA LEU A 166 17.09 -5.64 -1.83
C LEU A 166 18.30 -5.75 -0.91
N GLY A 167 18.08 -5.64 0.40
CA GLY A 167 19.18 -5.57 1.34
C GLY A 167 18.88 -4.81 2.62
N VAL A 168 19.96 -4.38 3.27
CA VAL A 168 19.95 -3.69 4.55
C VAL A 168 20.80 -2.42 4.52
N ILE A 169 20.32 -1.39 5.20
CA ILE A 169 21.08 -0.21 5.60
C ILE A 169 21.35 -0.30 7.10
N LEU A 170 22.61 -0.27 7.49
CA LEU A 170 23.03 -0.27 8.89
C LEU A 170 23.23 1.15 9.38
N ASN A 171 22.42 1.56 10.34
CA ASN A 171 22.49 2.88 10.94
C ASN A 171 23.24 2.84 12.29
N LYS A 172 23.75 3.99 12.72
CA LYS A 172 24.35 4.20 14.05
C LYS A 172 25.50 3.25 14.37
N VAL A 173 26.31 2.89 13.37
CA VAL A 173 27.40 1.92 13.52
C VAL A 173 28.54 2.51 14.34
N ARG A 174 28.89 1.84 15.45
CA ARG A 174 30.05 2.18 16.28
C ARG A 174 31.17 1.20 15.97
N SER A 175 32.29 1.70 15.44
CA SER A 175 33.46 0.87 15.11
C SER A 175 34.75 1.60 15.46
N THR A 176 35.66 0.92 16.17
CA THR A 176 37.00 1.43 16.49
C THR A 176 37.95 1.36 15.30
N ASP A 177 37.71 0.43 14.38
CA ASP A 177 38.64 0.08 13.29
C ASP A 177 38.21 0.71 11.95
N GLY A 178 37.22 1.60 11.98
CA GLY A 178 36.60 2.20 10.80
C GLY A 178 35.37 1.42 10.29
N ILE A 179 34.63 2.06 9.39
CA ILE A 179 33.36 1.52 8.84
C ILE A 179 33.60 0.45 7.79
N ASP A 180 34.62 0.60 6.95
CA ASP A 180 34.95 -0.39 5.92
C ASP A 180 35.36 -1.74 6.54
N ALA A 181 36.16 -1.71 7.61
CA ALA A 181 36.53 -2.90 8.36
C ALA A 181 35.33 -3.55 9.05
N PHE A 182 34.39 -2.75 9.57
CA PHE A 182 33.14 -3.25 10.14
C PHE A 182 32.29 -3.96 9.07
N ALA A 183 32.09 -3.33 7.92
CA ALA A 183 31.34 -3.88 6.81
C ALA A 183 31.96 -5.18 6.28
N ALA A 184 33.28 -5.23 6.15
CA ALA A 184 34.00 -6.44 5.73
C ALA A 184 33.78 -7.62 6.70
N ARG A 185 33.94 -7.39 8.02
CA ARG A 185 33.70 -8.42 9.04
C ARG A 185 32.26 -8.92 9.02
N LEU A 186 31.28 -8.02 8.85
CA LEU A 186 29.89 -8.44 8.78
C LEU A 186 29.62 -9.28 7.52
N LYS A 187 30.19 -8.93 6.36
CA LYS A 187 30.08 -9.73 5.13
C LYS A 187 30.73 -11.11 5.26
N GLU A 188 31.85 -11.22 5.99
CA GLU A 188 32.51 -12.51 6.23
C GLU A 188 31.67 -13.43 7.15
N LEU A 189 31.04 -12.85 8.17
CA LEU A 189 30.27 -13.59 9.16
C LEU A 189 28.84 -13.91 8.69
N SER A 190 28.19 -12.99 7.98
CA SER A 190 26.81 -13.12 7.55
C SER A 190 26.72 -13.92 6.24
N PRO A 191 26.07 -15.09 6.20
CA PRO A 191 25.84 -15.83 4.96
C PRO A 191 25.02 -15.04 3.93
N LEU A 192 24.14 -14.16 4.41
CA LEU A 192 23.21 -13.36 3.62
C LEU A 192 23.91 -12.35 2.71
N LEU A 193 25.00 -11.76 3.21
CA LEU A 193 25.73 -10.71 2.52
C LEU A 193 26.87 -11.23 1.63
N LYS A 194 26.97 -12.57 1.48
CA LYS A 194 27.94 -13.23 0.60
C LYS A 194 27.41 -13.40 -0.83
N THR A 195 26.09 -13.41 -1.00
CA THR A 195 25.46 -13.47 -2.32
C THR A 195 25.10 -12.06 -2.79
N ASP A 196 24.94 -11.88 -4.11
CA ASP A 196 24.49 -10.61 -4.67
C ASP A 196 22.97 -10.39 -4.52
N ASP A 197 22.25 -11.40 -4.03
CA ASP A 197 20.78 -11.36 -3.86
C ASP A 197 20.33 -10.40 -2.75
N PHE A 198 21.17 -10.20 -1.72
CA PHE A 198 20.87 -9.33 -0.58
C PHE A 198 22.07 -8.43 -0.25
N ARG A 199 21.94 -7.11 -0.46
CA ARG A 199 23.09 -6.18 -0.39
C ARG A 199 23.18 -5.41 0.92
N LEU A 200 24.41 -5.08 1.32
CA LEU A 200 24.65 -4.02 2.30
C LEU A 200 24.62 -2.68 1.54
N LEU A 201 23.47 -1.98 1.59
CA LEU A 201 23.18 -0.77 0.81
C LEU A 201 23.76 0.50 1.45
N GLY A 202 24.11 0.44 2.72
CA GLY A 202 24.77 1.55 3.42
C GLY A 202 25.20 1.17 4.82
N CYS A 203 26.26 1.80 5.29
CA CYS A 203 26.79 1.63 6.64
C CYS A 203 27.08 3.02 7.23
N ILE A 204 26.15 3.55 8.01
CA ILE A 204 26.17 4.91 8.52
C ILE A 204 26.89 4.95 9.87
N PRO A 205 28.03 5.65 10.00
CA PRO A 205 28.74 5.76 11.27
C PRO A 205 27.93 6.53 12.31
N TRP A 206 28.07 6.15 13.58
CA TRP A 206 27.59 6.98 14.68
C TRP A 206 28.36 8.29 14.77
N GLN A 207 27.66 9.42 14.68
CA GLN A 207 28.21 10.75 14.99
C GLN A 207 27.44 11.41 16.13
N GLU A 208 28.17 11.86 17.15
CA GLU A 208 27.58 12.52 18.32
C GLU A 208 26.90 13.84 17.94
N GLN A 209 27.49 14.62 17.02
CA GLN A 209 26.96 15.93 16.67
C GLN A 209 25.60 15.87 15.96
N LEU A 210 25.31 14.77 15.25
CA LEU A 210 24.04 14.58 14.55
C LEU A 210 22.89 14.17 15.49
N ASN A 211 23.21 13.83 16.73
CA ASN A 211 22.26 13.43 17.76
C ASN A 211 22.07 14.50 18.84
N ALA A 212 22.72 15.66 18.70
CA ALA A 212 22.80 16.70 19.71
C ALA A 212 21.58 17.64 19.66
N PRO A 213 20.68 17.62 20.66
CA PRO A 213 19.56 18.56 20.73
C PRO A 213 20.05 19.97 21.00
N ARG A 214 19.26 20.97 20.60
CA ARG A 214 19.52 22.37 20.96
C ARG A 214 19.22 22.57 22.45
N THR A 215 19.85 23.56 23.06
CA THR A 215 19.58 23.90 24.47
C THR A 215 18.12 24.35 24.68
N ARG A 216 17.51 24.97 23.65
CA ARG A 216 16.06 25.26 23.66
C ARG A 216 15.21 23.98 23.72
N ASP A 217 15.55 22.95 22.94
CA ASP A 217 14.80 21.68 22.95
C ASP A 217 14.82 21.03 24.35
N ILE A 218 15.95 21.17 25.07
CA ILE A 218 16.08 20.72 26.45
C ILE A 218 15.18 21.53 27.38
N ALA A 219 15.09 22.84 27.19
CA ALA A 219 14.21 23.69 27.98
C ALA A 219 12.74 23.28 27.80
N ASP A 220 12.30 23.07 26.56
CA ASP A 220 10.92 22.70 26.24
C ASP A 220 10.58 21.31 26.81
N LEU A 221 11.45 20.31 26.61
CA LEU A 221 11.21 18.95 27.08
C LEU A 221 11.20 18.82 28.61
N LEU A 222 11.98 19.64 29.31
CA LEU A 222 12.01 19.64 30.78
C LEU A 222 10.99 20.61 31.40
N GLY A 223 10.27 21.41 30.60
CA GLY A 223 9.46 22.50 31.10
C GLY A 223 10.28 23.52 31.91
N ALA A 224 11.53 23.74 31.50
CA ALA A 224 12.48 24.56 32.24
C ALA A 224 12.13 26.05 32.14
N ARG A 225 12.28 26.77 33.25
CA ARG A 225 12.24 28.23 33.25
C ARG A 225 13.53 28.78 32.66
N VAL A 226 13.42 29.57 31.61
CA VAL A 226 14.56 30.27 31.00
C VAL A 226 14.92 31.48 31.88
N ILE A 227 16.11 31.45 32.50
CA ILE A 227 16.66 32.58 33.27
C ILE A 227 17.41 33.52 32.32
N ASN A 228 18.20 32.94 31.40
CA ASN A 228 18.85 33.66 30.31
C ASN A 228 18.77 32.79 29.05
N ALA A 229 18.16 33.32 27.99
CA ALA A 229 18.05 32.58 26.72
C ALA A 229 19.43 32.41 26.06
N GLY A 230 20.25 33.48 26.05
CA GLY A 230 21.52 33.47 25.33
C GLY A 230 21.35 32.95 23.89
N ASP A 231 22.27 32.09 23.45
CA ASP A 231 22.23 31.46 22.12
C ASP A 231 21.58 30.06 22.15
N TYR A 232 20.64 29.80 23.07
CA TYR A 232 20.05 28.47 23.27
C TYR A 232 19.38 27.84 22.03
N GLU A 233 19.02 28.63 21.01
CA GLU A 233 18.48 28.13 19.74
C GLU A 233 19.57 27.50 18.85
N GLN A 234 20.83 27.86 19.07
CA GLN A 234 21.96 27.45 18.24
C GLN A 234 22.88 26.47 18.98
N ARG A 235 23.05 26.65 20.29
CA ARG A 235 23.93 25.79 21.10
C ARG A 235 23.34 24.39 21.22
N ARG A 236 24.19 23.39 21.05
CA ARG A 236 23.82 21.97 21.07
C ARG A 236 24.45 21.26 22.27
N MET A 237 23.67 20.41 22.92
CA MET A 237 24.16 19.57 24.01
C MET A 237 24.76 18.29 23.45
N LEU A 238 26.07 18.15 23.59
CA LEU A 238 26.82 16.92 23.30
C LEU A 238 26.97 16.04 24.55
N LYS A 239 27.17 16.68 25.71
CA LYS A 239 27.48 15.96 26.95
C LYS A 239 26.85 16.64 28.15
N ILE A 240 26.38 15.83 29.09
CA ILE A 240 25.85 16.28 30.38
C ILE A 240 26.95 16.12 31.42
N VAL A 241 27.19 17.16 32.23
CA VAL A 241 28.11 17.10 33.37
C VAL A 241 27.37 17.50 34.64
N LEU A 242 27.14 16.50 35.51
CA LEU A 242 26.55 16.72 36.83
C LEU A 242 27.63 17.21 37.81
N CYS A 243 27.51 18.45 38.26
CA CYS A 243 28.53 19.09 39.08
C CYS A 243 28.32 18.84 40.58
N ALA A 244 28.75 17.66 41.03
CA ALA A 244 28.82 17.31 42.45
C ALA A 244 30.20 17.56 43.09
N ARG A 245 31.23 17.82 42.28
CA ARG A 245 32.62 18.00 42.71
C ARG A 245 32.94 19.48 42.99
N ALA A 246 34.04 19.73 43.70
CA ALA A 246 34.62 21.07 43.83
C ALA A 246 35.10 21.60 42.46
N VAL A 247 35.06 22.94 42.27
CA VAL A 247 35.40 23.61 41.00
C VAL A 247 36.72 23.13 40.40
N ALA A 248 37.77 22.99 41.21
CA ALA A 248 39.10 22.56 40.76
C ALA A 248 39.09 21.24 39.95
N ASN A 249 38.16 20.34 40.25
CA ASN A 249 38.02 19.05 39.57
C ASN A 249 37.01 19.08 38.41
N THR A 250 36.23 20.15 38.28
CA THR A 250 35.18 20.35 37.28
C THR A 250 35.66 21.15 36.07
N VAL A 251 36.61 22.09 36.23
CA VAL A 251 37.08 22.97 35.14
C VAL A 251 37.51 22.19 33.88
N GLN A 252 38.24 21.10 34.05
CA GLN A 252 38.69 20.22 32.95
C GLN A 252 37.54 19.52 32.18
N LEU A 253 36.34 19.48 32.76
CA LEU A 253 35.14 18.91 32.16
C LEU A 253 34.33 19.95 31.40
N LEU A 254 34.59 21.24 31.58
CA LEU A 254 33.95 22.33 30.85
C LEU A 254 34.52 22.39 29.43
N LYS A 255 33.84 21.70 28.52
CA LYS A 255 34.23 21.53 27.12
C LYS A 255 33.11 22.03 26.19
N PRO A 256 33.39 22.22 24.88
CA PRO A 256 32.36 22.58 23.91
C PRO A 256 31.15 21.64 23.97
N GLY A 257 29.94 22.22 23.95
CA GLY A 257 28.68 21.46 23.97
C GLY A 257 28.34 20.77 25.28
N VAL A 258 29.02 21.09 26.39
CA VAL A 258 28.68 20.58 27.72
C VAL A 258 27.51 21.35 28.31
N LEU A 259 26.45 20.63 28.70
CA LEU A 259 25.39 21.14 29.59
C LEU A 259 25.82 20.88 31.03
N VAL A 260 26.06 21.97 31.76
CA VAL A 260 26.45 21.92 33.16
C VAL A 260 25.19 21.85 34.02
N VAL A 261 25.01 20.74 34.73
CA VAL A 261 23.85 20.53 35.62
C VAL A 261 24.31 20.70 37.07
N THR A 262 23.72 21.64 37.79
CA THR A 262 24.11 21.95 39.18
C THR A 262 22.93 22.55 39.96
N PRO A 263 22.84 22.41 41.29
CA PRO A 263 21.86 23.14 42.10
C PRO A 263 22.02 24.66 41.96
N GLY A 264 20.93 25.41 42.05
CA GLY A 264 20.95 26.87 41.89
C GLY A 264 21.76 27.63 42.96
N ASP A 265 22.01 27.02 44.11
CA ASP A 265 22.83 27.53 45.22
C ASP A 265 24.33 27.18 45.09
N ARG A 266 24.76 26.50 44.01
CA ARG A 266 26.17 26.23 43.71
C ARG A 266 26.83 27.41 42.98
N ASP A 267 26.95 28.52 43.71
CA ASP A 267 27.53 29.78 43.22
C ASP A 267 28.92 29.60 42.60
N ASP A 268 29.75 28.73 43.20
CA ASP A 268 31.10 28.41 42.75
C ASP A 268 31.12 27.82 41.32
N ILE A 269 30.17 26.93 41.01
CA ILE A 269 30.05 26.31 39.68
C ILE A 269 29.46 27.29 38.67
N ILE A 270 28.48 28.10 39.08
CA ILE A 270 27.87 29.13 38.22
C ILE A 270 28.93 30.14 37.77
N LEU A 271 29.76 30.63 38.70
CA LEU A 271 30.88 31.52 38.40
C LEU A 271 31.92 30.86 37.49
N ALA A 272 32.32 29.61 37.80
CA ALA A 272 33.32 28.89 37.01
C ALA A 272 32.85 28.65 35.56
N ALA A 273 31.61 28.23 35.36
CA ALA A 273 31.03 28.03 34.03
C ALA A 273 30.88 29.36 33.26
N SER A 274 30.49 30.43 33.95
CA SER A 274 30.38 31.77 33.36
C SER A 274 31.74 32.31 32.93
N LEU A 275 32.78 32.15 33.76
CA LEU A 275 34.14 32.52 33.40
C LEU A 275 34.68 31.70 32.23
N ALA A 276 34.40 30.38 32.20
CA ALA A 276 34.76 29.53 31.06
C ALA A 276 34.10 30.02 29.76
N ALA A 277 32.81 30.36 29.82
CA ALA A 277 32.08 30.90 28.67
C ALA A 277 32.65 32.25 28.20
N MET A 278 32.97 33.16 29.12
CA MET A 278 33.62 34.44 28.79
C MET A 278 34.99 34.28 28.14
N ASN A 279 35.72 33.22 28.50
CA ASN A 279 36.99 32.85 27.87
C ASN A 279 36.81 32.09 26.53
N GLY A 280 35.62 32.14 25.93
CA GLY A 280 35.34 31.59 24.61
C GLY A 280 34.99 30.10 24.60
N MET A 281 34.71 29.47 25.75
CA MET A 281 34.26 28.07 25.79
C MET A 281 32.76 27.99 25.42
N PRO A 282 32.37 27.36 24.30
CA PRO A 282 30.98 27.29 23.89
C PRO A 282 30.24 26.17 24.64
N LEU A 283 29.97 26.38 25.93
CA LEU A 283 29.13 25.50 26.73
C LEU A 283 27.71 25.46 26.16
N ALA A 284 27.06 24.29 26.20
CA ALA A 284 25.66 24.18 25.77
C ALA A 284 24.74 25.03 26.64
N GLY A 285 25.02 25.08 27.95
CA GLY A 285 24.32 25.95 28.90
C GLY A 285 24.54 25.52 30.35
N LEU A 286 23.94 26.29 31.26
CA LEU A 286 23.77 25.96 32.67
C LEU A 286 22.32 25.54 32.92
N LEU A 287 22.13 24.37 33.53
CA LEU A 287 20.84 23.90 34.01
C LEU A 287 20.85 23.83 35.54
N LEU A 288 20.16 24.78 36.15
CA LEU A 288 19.99 24.89 37.58
C LEU A 288 18.86 23.95 38.04
N CYS A 289 19.14 23.10 39.01
CA CYS A 289 18.18 22.13 39.54
C CYS A 289 17.82 22.43 41.01
N SER A 290 16.84 21.69 41.53
CA SER A 290 16.33 21.79 42.91
C SER A 290 15.58 23.09 43.24
N ASP A 291 15.09 23.82 42.23
CA ASP A 291 14.32 25.07 42.36
C ASP A 291 14.98 26.17 43.23
N PHE A 292 16.29 26.10 43.44
CA PHE A 292 17.02 27.17 44.10
C PHE A 292 17.25 28.31 43.12
N ALA A 293 16.84 29.52 43.51
CA ALA A 293 17.19 30.72 42.76
C ALA A 293 18.66 31.08 43.02
N PRO A 294 19.49 31.30 41.98
CA PRO A 294 20.86 31.76 42.18
C PRO A 294 20.89 33.16 42.80
N ASP A 295 21.89 33.43 43.63
CA ASP A 295 22.02 34.73 44.30
C ASP A 295 22.18 35.86 43.27
N ALA A 296 21.40 36.93 43.42
CA ALA A 296 21.39 38.05 42.47
C ALA A 296 22.77 38.71 42.31
N ARG A 297 23.60 38.72 43.36
CA ARG A 297 24.97 39.26 43.32
C ARG A 297 25.89 38.37 42.50
N ILE A 298 25.69 37.06 42.54
CA ILE A 298 26.44 36.09 41.74
C ILE A 298 26.05 36.21 40.28
N MET A 299 24.75 36.30 39.99
CA MET A 299 24.25 36.54 38.63
C MET A 299 24.79 37.85 38.04
N GLU A 300 24.94 38.89 38.86
CA GLU A 300 25.56 40.16 38.45
C GLU A 300 27.03 40.00 38.03
N LEU A 301 27.81 39.21 38.77
CA LEU A 301 29.20 38.89 38.40
C LEU A 301 29.27 38.09 37.09
N CYS A 302 28.28 37.25 36.83
CA CYS A 302 28.17 36.44 35.62
C CYS A 302 27.62 37.22 34.41
N ARG A 303 27.22 38.48 34.56
CA ARG A 303 26.53 39.27 33.52
C ARG A 303 27.26 39.26 32.18
N GLY A 304 28.59 39.34 32.19
CA GLY A 304 29.40 39.28 30.96
C GLY A 304 29.20 37.99 30.17
N ALA A 305 29.14 36.84 30.85
CA ALA A 305 28.89 35.53 30.24
C ALA A 305 27.47 35.40 29.68
N LEU A 306 26.48 35.94 30.42
CA LEU A 306 25.08 35.92 30.01
C LEU A 306 24.86 36.76 28.75
N GLN A 307 25.50 37.92 28.68
CA GLN A 307 25.49 38.81 27.50
C GLN A 307 26.27 38.22 26.32
N SER A 308 27.30 37.41 26.56
CA SER A 308 28.01 36.65 25.53
C SER A 308 27.30 35.35 25.13
N GLY A 309 25.99 35.24 25.40
CA GLY A 309 25.14 34.19 24.86
C GLY A 309 25.10 32.88 25.64
N LEU A 310 25.61 32.80 26.88
CA LEU A 310 25.51 31.59 27.71
C LEU A 310 24.06 31.32 28.16
N PRO A 311 23.42 30.21 27.74
CA PRO A 311 22.08 29.88 28.22
C PRO A 311 22.08 29.48 29.69
N VAL A 312 21.07 29.94 30.44
CA VAL A 312 20.82 29.54 31.83
C VAL A 312 19.36 29.17 31.99
N LEU A 313 19.13 27.92 32.37
CA LEU A 313 17.82 27.29 32.54
C LEU A 313 17.65 26.85 34.00
N SER A 314 16.41 26.75 34.47
CA SER A 314 16.10 26.25 35.81
C SER A 314 14.96 25.24 35.77
N VAL A 315 15.09 24.16 36.53
CA VAL A 315 14.07 23.13 36.72
C VAL A 315 13.83 22.88 38.20
N THR A 316 12.62 22.44 38.53
CA THR A 316 12.21 22.17 39.92
C THR A 316 12.69 20.81 40.42
N THR A 317 13.05 19.90 39.52
CA THR A 317 13.53 18.55 39.85
C THR A 317 14.91 18.58 40.51
N GLY A 318 15.18 17.63 41.40
CA GLY A 318 16.51 17.45 42.00
C GLY A 318 17.57 17.03 40.97
N SER A 319 18.84 17.10 41.35
CA SER A 319 19.98 16.81 40.45
C SER A 319 19.94 15.41 39.82
N TYR A 320 19.54 14.39 40.58
CA TYR A 320 19.44 13.01 40.10
C TYR A 320 18.29 12.81 39.09
N ASP A 321 17.09 13.30 39.43
CA ASP A 321 15.92 13.22 38.55
C ASP A 321 16.13 14.01 37.26
N THR A 322 16.75 15.18 37.37
CA THR A 322 17.13 16.01 36.22
C THR A 322 18.05 15.26 35.27
N ALA A 323 19.12 14.63 35.80
CA ALA A 323 20.03 13.83 34.98
C ALA A 323 19.32 12.62 34.33
N THR A 324 18.39 12.00 35.05
CA THR A 324 17.58 10.87 34.54
C THR A 324 16.65 11.31 33.41
N ASN A 325 15.97 12.46 33.57
CA ASN A 325 15.10 13.04 32.55
C ASN A 325 15.90 13.44 31.31
N LEU A 326 17.07 14.06 31.49
CA LEU A 326 17.98 14.40 30.39
C LEU A 326 18.43 13.16 29.59
N ASN A 327 18.70 12.04 30.25
CA ASN A 327 19.07 10.79 29.58
C ASN A 327 17.91 10.14 28.81
N ARG A 328 16.67 10.39 29.25
CA ARG A 328 15.44 9.87 28.64
C ARG A 328 14.84 10.79 27.58
N LEU A 329 15.48 11.95 27.30
CA LEU A 329 14.97 12.88 26.31
C LEU A 329 14.80 12.21 24.95
N ASN A 330 13.76 12.62 24.24
CA ASN A 330 13.62 12.28 22.85
C ASN A 330 14.80 12.87 22.06
N LYS A 331 15.61 12.02 21.44
CA LYS A 331 16.79 12.41 20.66
C LYS A 331 16.48 12.57 19.17
N GLU A 332 15.24 12.42 18.76
CA GLU A 332 14.82 12.67 17.39
C GLU A 332 15.02 14.13 17.00
N ILE A 333 14.94 14.40 15.70
CA ILE A 333 15.13 15.73 15.14
C ILE A 333 13.80 16.49 15.31
N PRO A 334 13.77 17.61 16.05
CA PRO A 334 12.59 18.46 16.09
C PRO A 334 12.21 18.94 14.69
N VAL A 335 10.91 19.04 14.38
CA VAL A 335 10.42 19.43 13.04
C VAL A 335 10.92 20.80 12.57
N ASP A 336 11.33 21.67 13.50
CA ASP A 336 11.84 23.00 13.23
C ASP A 336 13.38 23.10 13.31
N ASP A 337 14.10 21.99 13.52
CA ASP A 337 15.57 21.93 13.48
C ASP A 337 16.06 21.57 12.06
N ARG A 338 15.81 22.48 11.11
CA ARG A 338 16.17 22.29 9.70
C ARG A 338 17.67 22.09 9.49
N GLU A 339 18.51 22.81 10.22
CA GLU A 339 19.98 22.69 10.13
C GLU A 339 20.43 21.25 10.46
N ARG A 340 19.88 20.65 11.53
CA ARG A 340 20.19 19.26 11.88
C ARG A 340 19.64 18.29 10.85
N ALA A 341 18.44 18.53 10.33
CA ALA A 341 17.86 17.69 9.28
C ALA A 341 18.74 17.68 8.02
N GLU A 342 19.17 18.83 7.52
CA GLU A 342 20.08 18.95 6.36
C GLU A 342 21.42 18.24 6.60
N ARG A 343 22.02 18.45 7.79
CA ARG A 343 23.29 17.77 8.14
C ARG A 343 23.15 16.26 8.22
N VAL A 344 22.02 15.77 8.75
CA VAL A 344 21.72 14.32 8.78
C VAL A 344 21.49 13.79 7.37
N THR A 345 20.71 14.49 6.54
CA THR A 345 20.50 14.15 5.13
C THR A 345 21.83 13.99 4.41
N ASP A 346 22.69 15.01 4.45
CA ASP A 346 23.96 15.02 3.72
C ASP A 346 24.90 13.92 4.19
N PHE A 347 24.97 13.70 5.50
CA PHE A 347 25.81 12.68 6.10
C PHE A 347 25.32 11.27 5.79
N VAL A 348 24.03 10.99 5.91
CA VAL A 348 23.47 9.67 5.60
C VAL A 348 23.58 9.40 4.10
N ALA A 349 23.25 10.39 3.25
CA ALA A 349 23.34 10.26 1.80
C ALA A 349 24.74 9.90 1.31
N SER A 350 25.80 10.40 1.97
CA SER A 350 27.19 10.09 1.60
C SER A 350 27.64 8.67 1.94
N HIS A 351 26.83 7.90 2.67
CA HIS A 351 27.12 6.52 3.10
C HIS A 351 26.15 5.49 2.51
N ILE A 352 25.28 5.91 1.58
CA ILE A 352 24.35 5.04 0.85
C ILE A 352 24.90 4.80 -0.56
N ASP A 353 24.81 3.55 -1.04
CA ASP A 353 25.12 3.16 -2.43
C ASP A 353 24.05 3.67 -3.40
N TYR A 354 24.03 4.99 -3.61
CA TYR A 354 23.03 5.67 -4.43
C TYR A 354 23.18 5.38 -5.92
N GLU A 355 24.39 5.04 -6.39
CA GLU A 355 24.64 4.68 -7.78
C GLU A 355 23.92 3.38 -8.12
N TRP A 356 24.04 2.37 -7.25
CA TRP A 356 23.32 1.11 -7.42
C TRP A 356 21.81 1.31 -7.34
N LEU A 357 21.31 2.07 -6.36
CA LEU A 357 19.87 2.35 -6.25
C LEU A 357 19.32 3.09 -7.48
N ARG A 358 20.09 4.01 -8.06
CA ARG A 358 19.75 4.69 -9.31
C ARG A 358 19.68 3.72 -10.48
N GLN A 359 20.68 2.83 -10.60
CA GLN A 359 20.66 1.79 -11.64
C GLN A 359 19.43 0.90 -11.49
N ARG A 360 19.11 0.48 -10.27
CA ARG A 360 17.93 -0.32 -9.96
C ARG A 360 16.62 0.37 -10.37
N CYS A 361 16.50 1.69 -10.16
CA CYS A 361 15.34 2.45 -10.62
C CYS A 361 15.18 2.48 -12.16
N GLY A 362 16.26 2.26 -12.91
CA GLY A 362 16.27 2.22 -14.37
C GLY A 362 16.01 0.83 -14.97
N GLU A 363 15.97 -0.22 -14.15
CA GLU A 363 15.73 -1.59 -14.64
C GLU A 363 14.25 -1.81 -14.97
N PRO A 364 13.92 -2.46 -16.11
CA PRO A 364 12.56 -2.82 -16.43
C PRO A 364 11.99 -3.77 -15.37
N ARG A 365 10.81 -3.43 -14.86
CA ARG A 365 10.13 -4.24 -13.85
C ARG A 365 8.70 -4.57 -14.28
N GLU A 366 8.31 -5.81 -14.06
CA GLU A 366 6.92 -6.25 -14.17
C GLU A 366 6.19 -5.86 -12.88
N LEU A 367 5.31 -4.86 -12.97
CA LEU A 367 4.46 -4.44 -11.86
C LEU A 367 3.34 -5.48 -11.68
N ARG A 368 3.15 -5.91 -10.43
CA ARG A 368 2.03 -6.78 -10.07
C ARG A 368 0.88 -5.94 -9.56
N MET A 369 -0.31 -6.21 -10.09
CA MET A 369 -1.54 -5.61 -9.61
C MET A 369 -1.91 -6.26 -8.28
N SER A 370 -1.76 -5.58 -7.15
CA SER A 370 -2.20 -6.11 -5.86
C SER A 370 -3.73 -6.06 -5.71
N PRO A 371 -4.35 -6.92 -4.89
CA PRO A 371 -5.79 -6.86 -4.64
C PRO A 371 -6.31 -5.49 -4.20
N PRO A 372 -5.69 -4.80 -3.21
CA PRO A 372 -6.20 -3.49 -2.80
C PRO A 372 -6.00 -2.43 -3.89
N ALA A 373 -4.92 -2.52 -4.70
CA ALA A 373 -4.70 -1.61 -5.82
C ALA A 373 -5.77 -1.78 -6.90
N PHE A 374 -6.11 -3.02 -7.21
CA PHE A 374 -7.15 -3.34 -8.17
C PHE A 374 -8.53 -2.83 -7.72
N ARG A 375 -8.91 -3.08 -6.46
CA ARG A 375 -10.18 -2.59 -5.88
C ARG A 375 -10.27 -1.06 -5.93
N TYR A 376 -9.20 -0.37 -5.53
CA TYR A 376 -9.11 1.08 -5.65
C TYR A 376 -9.29 1.56 -7.10
N GLN A 377 -8.57 0.97 -8.06
CA GLN A 377 -8.68 1.34 -9.48
C GLN A 377 -10.09 1.09 -10.03
N LEU A 378 -10.73 -0.02 -9.66
CA LEU A 378 -12.11 -0.32 -10.06
C LEU A 378 -13.06 0.76 -9.56
N VAL A 379 -13.00 1.11 -8.27
CA VAL A 379 -13.86 2.14 -7.68
C VAL A 379 -13.64 3.49 -8.36
N GLN A 380 -12.39 3.94 -8.52
CA GLN A 380 -12.06 5.22 -9.13
C GLN A 380 -12.55 5.31 -10.58
N ARG A 381 -12.35 4.24 -11.37
CA ARG A 381 -12.77 4.20 -12.77
C ARG A 381 -14.29 4.13 -12.91
N ALA A 382 -14.97 3.38 -12.05
CA ALA A 382 -16.43 3.32 -12.02
C ALA A 382 -17.05 4.67 -11.65
N GLN A 383 -16.50 5.36 -10.63
CA GLN A 383 -16.90 6.73 -10.27
C GLN A 383 -16.76 7.70 -11.44
N THR A 384 -15.64 7.62 -12.17
CA THR A 384 -15.41 8.45 -13.37
C THR A 384 -16.39 8.10 -14.49
N ALA A 385 -16.74 6.82 -14.65
CA ALA A 385 -17.67 6.33 -15.65
C ALA A 385 -19.12 6.80 -15.41
N ASN A 386 -19.54 6.91 -14.13
CA ASN A 386 -20.84 7.42 -13.69
C ASN A 386 -22.05 6.79 -14.45
N LYS A 387 -22.01 5.46 -14.59
CA LYS A 387 -22.98 4.69 -15.38
C LYS A 387 -24.20 4.30 -14.56
N ARG A 388 -25.34 4.18 -15.24
CA ARG A 388 -26.62 3.78 -14.65
C ARG A 388 -26.80 2.27 -14.74
N ILE A 389 -26.80 1.57 -13.61
CA ILE A 389 -26.78 0.10 -13.56
C ILE A 389 -28.07 -0.42 -12.94
N VAL A 390 -28.79 -1.28 -13.67
CA VAL A 390 -30.02 -1.91 -13.18
C VAL A 390 -29.73 -3.19 -12.40
N LEU A 391 -30.45 -3.35 -11.30
CA LEU A 391 -30.37 -4.46 -10.37
C LEU A 391 -31.76 -5.13 -10.28
N PRO A 392 -32.00 -6.19 -11.08
CA PRO A 392 -33.30 -6.87 -11.14
C PRO A 392 -33.77 -7.50 -9.83
N GLU A 393 -32.84 -7.83 -8.94
CA GLU A 393 -33.10 -8.48 -7.65
C GLU A 393 -33.27 -7.41 -6.55
N GLY A 394 -34.12 -6.41 -6.83
CA GLY A 394 -34.11 -5.14 -6.10
C GLY A 394 -34.54 -5.19 -4.63
N SER A 395 -35.17 -6.27 -4.18
CA SER A 395 -35.56 -6.51 -2.78
C SER A 395 -34.67 -7.54 -2.07
N GLU A 396 -33.59 -7.98 -2.70
CA GLU A 396 -32.64 -8.91 -2.08
C GLU A 396 -31.69 -8.15 -1.13
N PRO A 397 -31.51 -8.58 0.14
CA PRO A 397 -30.78 -7.79 1.15
C PRO A 397 -29.36 -7.38 0.77
N ARG A 398 -28.58 -8.27 0.17
CA ARG A 398 -27.19 -7.97 -0.22
C ARG A 398 -27.16 -6.98 -1.37
N THR A 399 -28.11 -7.11 -2.31
CA THR A 399 -28.27 -6.23 -3.47
C THR A 399 -28.68 -4.82 -3.04
N VAL A 400 -29.62 -4.70 -2.10
CA VAL A 400 -30.02 -3.40 -1.50
C VAL A 400 -28.82 -2.75 -0.80
N GLN A 401 -28.08 -3.51 0.01
CA GLN A 401 -26.90 -3.00 0.71
C GLN A 401 -25.81 -2.54 -0.28
N ALA A 402 -25.51 -3.34 -1.30
CA ALA A 402 -24.53 -3.00 -2.33
C ALA A 402 -24.94 -1.77 -3.14
N ALA A 403 -26.23 -1.64 -3.50
CA ALA A 403 -26.76 -0.47 -4.19
C ALA A 403 -26.64 0.80 -3.35
N ALA A 404 -26.93 0.72 -2.05
CA ALA A 404 -26.75 1.82 -1.11
C ALA A 404 -25.27 2.24 -1.02
N ILE A 405 -24.34 1.28 -0.90
CA ILE A 405 -22.89 1.56 -0.89
C ILE A 405 -22.45 2.20 -2.21
N CYS A 406 -22.87 1.65 -3.35
CA CYS A 406 -22.49 2.15 -4.67
C CYS A 406 -22.99 3.58 -4.90
N GLN A 407 -24.23 3.87 -4.51
CA GLN A 407 -24.82 5.19 -4.62
C GLN A 407 -24.14 6.19 -3.68
N ALA A 408 -23.92 5.83 -2.41
CA ALA A 408 -23.28 6.70 -1.42
C ALA A 408 -21.82 7.03 -1.77
N ARG A 409 -21.08 6.06 -2.32
CA ARG A 409 -19.69 6.23 -2.77
C ARG A 409 -19.58 6.76 -4.21
N GLY A 410 -20.69 6.99 -4.91
CA GLY A 410 -20.71 7.47 -6.30
C GLY A 410 -20.14 6.49 -7.33
N ILE A 411 -20.09 5.19 -7.04
CA ILE A 411 -19.55 4.14 -7.91
C ILE A 411 -20.40 3.98 -9.17
N ALA A 412 -21.72 4.01 -9.01
CA ALA A 412 -22.69 3.90 -10.10
C ALA A 412 -24.03 4.50 -9.66
N ARG A 413 -24.86 4.88 -10.64
CA ARG A 413 -26.26 5.26 -10.42
C ARG A 413 -27.11 3.99 -10.43
N CYS A 414 -27.34 3.41 -9.26
CA CYS A 414 -28.04 2.14 -9.14
C CYS A 414 -29.56 2.31 -9.31
N VAL A 415 -30.19 1.35 -9.99
CA VAL A 415 -31.65 1.26 -10.16
C VAL A 415 -32.12 -0.10 -9.66
N LEU A 416 -32.84 -0.12 -8.54
CA LEU A 416 -33.42 -1.35 -7.98
C LEU A 416 -34.77 -1.62 -8.65
N LEU A 417 -34.97 -2.83 -9.18
CA LEU A 417 -36.28 -3.29 -9.66
C LEU A 417 -36.99 -4.06 -8.56
N ALA A 418 -37.83 -3.37 -7.80
CA ALA A 418 -38.64 -3.93 -6.73
C ALA A 418 -39.74 -2.93 -6.34
N LYS A 419 -40.71 -3.40 -5.55
CA LYS A 419 -41.70 -2.51 -4.94
C LYS A 419 -41.02 -1.64 -3.88
N PRO A 420 -41.23 -0.31 -3.87
CA PRO A 420 -40.59 0.58 -2.91
C PRO A 420 -40.76 0.14 -1.44
N GLU A 421 -41.95 -0.32 -1.08
CA GLU A 421 -42.24 -0.80 0.27
C GLU A 421 -41.40 -2.03 0.67
N GLU A 422 -41.09 -2.93 -0.26
CA GLU A 422 -40.27 -4.12 0.01
C GLU A 422 -38.81 -3.71 0.29
N VAL A 423 -38.28 -2.79 -0.50
CA VAL A 423 -36.91 -2.26 -0.30
C VAL A 423 -36.79 -1.55 1.04
N GLU A 424 -37.78 -0.74 1.42
CA GLU A 424 -37.81 -0.06 2.73
C GLU A 424 -37.90 -1.02 3.92
N ILE A 425 -38.63 -2.13 3.77
CA ILE A 425 -38.71 -3.18 4.80
C ILE A 425 -37.35 -3.86 4.97
N VAL A 426 -36.72 -4.24 3.85
CA VAL A 426 -35.39 -4.87 3.85
C VAL A 426 -34.34 -3.93 4.44
N ALA A 427 -34.35 -2.66 4.04
CA ALA A 427 -33.42 -1.67 4.55
C ALA A 427 -33.55 -1.50 6.08
N ARG A 428 -34.78 -1.38 6.59
CA ARG A 428 -35.03 -1.30 8.05
C ARG A 428 -34.62 -2.57 8.79
N ALA A 429 -34.90 -3.75 8.24
CA ALA A 429 -34.57 -5.02 8.88
C ALA A 429 -33.06 -5.25 9.00
N HIS A 430 -32.27 -4.73 8.05
CA HIS A 430 -30.82 -4.90 7.99
C HIS A 430 -30.03 -3.66 8.46
N GLY A 431 -30.71 -2.61 8.93
CA GLY A 431 -30.05 -1.37 9.37
C GLY A 431 -29.34 -0.62 8.23
N ILE A 432 -29.83 -0.76 7.00
CA ILE A 432 -29.28 -0.09 5.82
C ILE A 432 -29.91 1.28 5.69
N GLU A 433 -29.09 2.33 5.67
CA GLU A 433 -29.54 3.68 5.32
C GLU A 433 -29.58 3.83 3.79
N LEU A 434 -30.76 4.07 3.24
CA LEU A 434 -30.92 4.27 1.79
C LEU A 434 -30.49 5.70 1.43
N PRO A 435 -29.44 5.87 0.61
CA PRO A 435 -28.94 7.20 0.27
C PRO A 435 -29.93 7.96 -0.61
N PRO A 436 -29.95 9.31 -0.51
CA PRO A 436 -30.81 10.13 -1.35
C PRO A 436 -30.48 9.93 -2.84
N GLY A 437 -31.52 9.81 -3.66
CA GLY A 437 -31.37 9.62 -5.10
C GLY A 437 -31.11 8.19 -5.56
N LEU A 438 -31.10 7.19 -4.66
CA LEU A 438 -31.19 5.78 -5.05
C LEU A 438 -32.55 5.52 -5.71
N GLU A 439 -32.54 5.08 -6.97
CA GLU A 439 -33.76 4.89 -7.74
C GLU A 439 -34.35 3.50 -7.48
N ILE A 440 -35.64 3.46 -7.16
CA ILE A 440 -36.41 2.22 -6.99
C ILE A 440 -37.58 2.27 -7.96
N LEU A 441 -37.64 1.32 -8.88
CA LEU A 441 -38.70 1.23 -9.89
C LEU A 441 -39.56 -0.01 -9.64
N ASP A 442 -40.85 0.22 -9.43
CA ASP A 442 -41.85 -0.84 -9.33
C ASP A 442 -42.02 -1.53 -10.69
N PRO A 443 -41.65 -2.82 -10.83
CA PRO A 443 -41.80 -3.57 -12.07
C PRO A 443 -43.24 -3.58 -12.61
N ASP A 444 -44.24 -3.63 -11.73
CA ASP A 444 -45.65 -3.75 -12.10
C ASP A 444 -46.15 -2.48 -12.82
N LEU A 445 -45.63 -1.31 -12.42
CA LEU A 445 -46.00 -0.02 -13.01
C LEU A 445 -45.33 0.25 -14.36
N ILE A 446 -44.11 -0.25 -14.56
CA ILE A 446 -43.31 0.09 -15.74
C ILE A 446 -43.39 -0.96 -16.86
N ARG A 447 -43.75 -2.22 -16.57
CA ARG A 447 -43.61 -3.36 -17.53
C ARG A 447 -44.30 -3.12 -18.87
N ASN A 448 -45.47 -2.48 -18.85
CA ASN A 448 -46.33 -2.34 -20.03
C ASN A 448 -45.64 -1.50 -21.12
N ARG A 449 -44.71 -0.61 -20.74
CA ARG A 449 -43.91 0.19 -21.68
C ARG A 449 -43.01 -0.68 -22.58
N TYR A 450 -42.57 -1.84 -22.10
CA TYR A 450 -41.60 -2.68 -22.79
C TYR A 450 -42.21 -3.76 -23.67
N VAL A 451 -43.54 -3.98 -23.61
CA VAL A 451 -44.24 -5.03 -24.37
C VAL A 451 -44.07 -4.82 -25.88
N ALA A 452 -44.45 -3.65 -26.39
CA ALA A 452 -44.37 -3.36 -27.83
C ALA A 452 -42.92 -3.37 -28.37
N PRO A 453 -41.93 -2.74 -27.71
CA PRO A 453 -40.54 -2.86 -28.12
C PRO A 453 -40.00 -4.30 -28.11
N MET A 454 -40.34 -5.11 -27.11
CA MET A 454 -39.89 -6.51 -27.02
C MET A 454 -40.46 -7.37 -28.16
N VAL A 455 -41.73 -7.17 -28.52
CA VAL A 455 -42.36 -7.83 -29.67
C VAL A 455 -41.63 -7.48 -30.95
N GLU A 456 -41.28 -6.21 -31.17
CA GLU A 456 -40.56 -5.80 -32.38
C GLU A 456 -39.15 -6.40 -32.44
N LEU A 457 -38.38 -6.33 -31.34
CA LEU A 457 -37.04 -6.91 -31.26
C LEU A 457 -37.03 -8.43 -31.51
N ARG A 458 -38.12 -9.13 -31.17
CA ARG A 458 -38.25 -10.59 -31.27
C ARG A 458 -39.27 -11.07 -32.30
N LYS A 459 -39.69 -10.21 -33.21
CA LYS A 459 -40.69 -10.50 -34.25
C LYS A 459 -40.32 -11.72 -35.10
N GLY A 460 -39.04 -11.84 -35.47
CA GLY A 460 -38.51 -12.98 -36.23
C GLY A 460 -38.53 -14.32 -35.49
N LYS A 461 -38.90 -14.35 -34.20
CA LYS A 461 -39.06 -15.55 -33.37
C LYS A 461 -40.52 -15.81 -32.95
N GLY A 462 -41.49 -15.09 -33.52
CA GLY A 462 -42.92 -15.32 -33.29
C GLY A 462 -43.45 -14.84 -31.94
N LEU A 463 -42.74 -13.93 -31.25
CA LEU A 463 -43.20 -13.37 -29.98
C LEU A 463 -44.40 -12.44 -30.21
N ASN A 464 -45.51 -12.67 -29.50
CA ASN A 464 -46.69 -11.79 -29.52
C ASN A 464 -46.85 -11.02 -28.18
N ALA A 465 -47.77 -10.04 -28.14
CA ALA A 465 -47.93 -9.17 -26.98
C ALA A 465 -48.27 -9.91 -25.67
N PRO A 466 -49.23 -10.85 -25.61
CA PRO A 466 -49.49 -11.64 -24.39
C PRO A 466 -48.26 -12.41 -23.88
N MET A 467 -47.50 -13.05 -24.79
CA MET A 467 -46.27 -13.76 -24.43
C MET A 467 -45.17 -12.81 -23.93
N ALA A 468 -45.06 -11.62 -24.52
CA ALA A 468 -44.11 -10.60 -24.07
C ALA A 468 -44.48 -10.06 -22.68
N THR A 469 -45.76 -9.79 -22.41
CA THR A 469 -46.24 -9.40 -21.07
C THR A 469 -45.88 -10.46 -20.03
N GLN A 470 -46.10 -11.73 -20.32
CA GLN A 470 -45.74 -12.83 -19.41
C GLN A 470 -44.22 -12.93 -19.20
N GLN A 471 -43.40 -12.75 -20.25
CA GLN A 471 -41.94 -12.78 -20.07
C GLN A 471 -41.42 -11.59 -19.25
N LEU A 472 -42.08 -10.43 -19.33
CA LEU A 472 -41.75 -9.24 -18.56
C LEU A 472 -42.22 -9.32 -17.09
N GLU A 473 -42.81 -10.45 -16.67
CA GLU A 473 -42.96 -10.84 -15.25
C GLU A 473 -41.64 -11.10 -14.56
N ASP A 474 -40.65 -11.56 -15.31
CA ASP A 474 -39.29 -11.72 -14.81
C ASP A 474 -38.56 -10.37 -14.80
N SER A 475 -38.18 -9.90 -13.61
CA SER A 475 -37.41 -8.67 -13.42
C SER A 475 -36.11 -8.65 -14.22
N VAL A 476 -35.47 -9.81 -14.44
CA VAL A 476 -34.23 -9.90 -15.25
C VAL A 476 -34.54 -9.61 -16.72
N MET A 477 -35.65 -10.14 -17.24
CA MET A 477 -36.11 -9.84 -18.60
C MET A 477 -36.47 -8.36 -18.76
N LEU A 478 -37.17 -7.79 -17.77
CA LEU A 478 -37.54 -6.38 -17.73
C LEU A 478 -36.29 -5.48 -17.73
N GLY A 479 -35.33 -5.74 -16.84
CA GLY A 479 -34.06 -5.02 -16.78
C GLY A 479 -33.24 -5.17 -18.07
N THR A 480 -33.28 -6.35 -18.70
CA THR A 480 -32.60 -6.56 -20.00
C THR A 480 -33.26 -5.74 -21.11
N MET A 481 -34.59 -5.57 -21.08
CA MET A 481 -35.30 -4.68 -22.01
C MET A 481 -34.95 -3.21 -21.76
N MET A 482 -34.83 -2.77 -20.51
CA MET A 482 -34.34 -1.42 -20.17
C MET A 482 -32.96 -1.18 -20.78
N LEU A 483 -32.06 -2.14 -20.66
CA LEU A 483 -30.72 -2.08 -21.24
C LEU A 483 -30.77 -2.09 -22.78
N ALA A 484 -31.63 -2.92 -23.38
CA ALA A 484 -31.80 -2.98 -24.82
C ALA A 484 -32.26 -1.64 -25.42
N LEU A 485 -33.07 -0.87 -24.68
CA LEU A 485 -33.59 0.44 -25.05
C LEU A 485 -32.71 1.63 -24.61
N ASP A 486 -31.50 1.38 -24.11
CA ASP A 486 -30.56 2.43 -23.65
C ASP A 486 -31.09 3.29 -22.49
N GLU A 487 -32.06 2.78 -21.72
CA GLU A 487 -32.56 3.46 -20.52
C GLU A 487 -31.58 3.29 -19.34
N VAL A 488 -30.78 2.22 -19.37
CA VAL A 488 -29.69 1.94 -18.42
C VAL A 488 -28.45 1.51 -19.20
N ASP A 489 -27.28 1.67 -18.59
CA ASP A 489 -25.98 1.41 -19.21
C ASP A 489 -25.48 -0.03 -18.98
N GLY A 490 -26.01 -0.75 -17.98
CA GLY A 490 -25.64 -2.14 -17.70
C GLY A 490 -26.58 -2.83 -16.71
N LEU A 491 -26.45 -4.15 -16.59
CA LEU A 491 -27.27 -5.00 -15.72
C LEU A 491 -26.42 -5.95 -14.86
N VAL A 492 -26.75 -6.07 -13.58
CA VAL A 492 -26.16 -7.06 -12.66
C VAL A 492 -27.27 -7.85 -11.96
N SER A 493 -27.22 -9.17 -12.04
CA SER A 493 -28.20 -10.10 -11.43
C SER A 493 -27.53 -11.43 -11.06
N GLY A 494 -28.20 -12.32 -10.32
CA GLY A 494 -27.72 -13.68 -10.02
C GLY A 494 -27.55 -13.99 -8.53
N ALA A 495 -27.85 -13.03 -7.65
CA ALA A 495 -27.83 -13.25 -6.19
C ALA A 495 -28.89 -14.29 -5.77
N ILE A 496 -30.00 -14.38 -6.50
CA ILE A 496 -31.06 -15.40 -6.32
C ILE A 496 -31.40 -16.14 -7.62
N HIS A 497 -31.18 -15.54 -8.78
CA HIS A 497 -31.39 -16.19 -10.08
C HIS A 497 -30.27 -17.18 -10.43
N THR A 498 -30.56 -18.11 -11.34
CA THR A 498 -29.52 -18.96 -11.93
C THR A 498 -28.76 -18.20 -13.01
N THR A 499 -27.49 -18.51 -13.23
CA THR A 499 -26.67 -17.99 -14.32
C THR A 499 -27.38 -18.11 -15.69
N ALA A 500 -28.10 -19.21 -15.92
CA ALA A 500 -28.89 -19.40 -17.13
C ALA A 500 -30.05 -18.40 -17.26
N ASN A 501 -30.68 -18.00 -16.15
CA ASN A 501 -31.74 -16.99 -16.14
C ASN A 501 -31.18 -15.58 -16.37
N THR A 502 -29.95 -15.28 -15.94
CA THR A 502 -29.27 -14.00 -16.23
C THR A 502 -28.80 -13.91 -17.69
N ILE A 503 -28.16 -14.96 -18.20
CA ILE A 503 -27.51 -14.95 -19.53
C ILE A 503 -28.53 -15.09 -20.67
N ARG A 504 -29.57 -15.91 -20.51
CA ARG A 504 -30.53 -16.20 -21.60
C ARG A 504 -31.22 -14.93 -22.12
N PRO A 505 -31.77 -14.03 -21.29
CA PRO A 505 -32.32 -12.75 -21.75
C PRO A 505 -31.28 -11.90 -22.49
N ALA A 506 -30.04 -11.82 -21.97
CA ALA A 506 -28.96 -11.07 -22.59
C ALA A 506 -28.65 -11.59 -24.01
N LEU A 507 -28.54 -12.91 -24.20
CA LEU A 507 -28.33 -13.49 -25.53
C LEU A 507 -29.52 -13.28 -26.48
N GLN A 508 -30.75 -13.25 -25.95
CA GLN A 508 -31.96 -13.07 -26.76
C GLN A 508 -32.16 -11.63 -27.23
N LEU A 509 -31.87 -10.65 -26.37
CA LEU A 509 -32.17 -9.23 -26.60
C LEU A 509 -30.91 -8.42 -26.95
N ILE A 510 -29.84 -8.58 -26.18
CA ILE A 510 -28.59 -7.84 -26.35
C ILE A 510 -27.71 -8.45 -27.43
N LYS A 511 -27.58 -9.78 -27.51
CA LYS A 511 -26.74 -10.52 -28.48
C LYS A 511 -25.23 -10.20 -28.38
N THR A 512 -24.42 -10.93 -29.15
CA THR A 512 -22.96 -10.70 -29.22
C THR A 512 -22.61 -9.40 -29.93
N ALA A 513 -21.51 -8.78 -29.51
CA ALA A 513 -20.90 -7.64 -30.16
C ALA A 513 -20.39 -7.99 -31.56
N PRO A 514 -20.35 -7.01 -32.49
CA PRO A 514 -19.81 -7.25 -33.84
C PRO A 514 -18.41 -7.86 -33.78
N GLY A 515 -18.19 -8.92 -34.53
CA GLY A 515 -16.91 -9.65 -34.54
C GLY A 515 -16.81 -10.80 -33.55
N TYR A 516 -17.70 -10.88 -32.54
CA TYR A 516 -17.75 -11.99 -31.58
C TYR A 516 -18.82 -13.00 -31.96
N LYS A 517 -18.46 -14.29 -31.89
CA LYS A 517 -19.34 -15.41 -32.18
C LYS A 517 -19.90 -16.04 -30.91
N LEU A 518 -19.19 -15.91 -29.80
CA LEU A 518 -19.60 -16.47 -28.52
C LEU A 518 -19.44 -15.47 -27.37
N VAL A 519 -20.21 -15.69 -26.32
CA VAL A 519 -20.09 -15.00 -25.04
C VAL A 519 -19.31 -15.90 -24.10
N SER A 520 -18.28 -15.37 -23.47
CA SER A 520 -17.52 -16.07 -22.42
C SER A 520 -17.59 -15.31 -21.11
N SER A 521 -16.99 -15.86 -20.06
CA SER A 521 -16.85 -15.16 -18.79
C SER A 521 -15.42 -15.17 -18.28
N VAL A 522 -15.08 -14.16 -17.48
CA VAL A 522 -13.88 -14.18 -16.66
C VAL A 522 -14.16 -13.85 -15.21
N PHE A 523 -13.33 -14.37 -14.32
CA PHE A 523 -13.21 -13.90 -12.94
C PHE A 523 -11.86 -13.20 -12.77
N PHE A 524 -11.88 -12.07 -12.06
CA PHE A 524 -10.66 -11.50 -11.49
C PHE A 524 -10.43 -12.14 -10.12
N MET A 525 -9.43 -12.99 -10.04
CA MET A 525 -9.02 -13.69 -8.82
C MET A 525 -8.01 -12.83 -8.07
N LEU A 526 -8.41 -12.28 -6.92
CA LEU A 526 -7.57 -11.42 -6.07
C LEU A 526 -6.69 -12.31 -5.18
N LEU A 527 -5.70 -12.98 -5.79
CA LEU A 527 -4.78 -13.81 -5.04
C LEU A 527 -3.91 -12.96 -4.12
N PRO A 528 -3.36 -13.51 -3.03
CA PRO A 528 -2.57 -12.74 -2.07
C PRO A 528 -1.42 -11.95 -2.71
N ASP A 529 -0.80 -12.47 -3.77
CA ASP A 529 0.38 -11.87 -4.41
C ASP A 529 0.05 -10.94 -5.58
N GLN A 530 -1.05 -11.19 -6.30
CA GLN A 530 -1.47 -10.42 -7.46
C GLN A 530 -2.89 -10.79 -7.90
N VAL A 531 -3.51 -9.91 -8.68
CA VAL A 531 -4.75 -10.19 -9.40
C VAL A 531 -4.45 -10.93 -10.69
N VAL A 532 -5.15 -12.04 -10.93
CA VAL A 532 -5.10 -12.81 -12.18
C VAL A 532 -6.51 -13.01 -12.75
N VAL A 533 -6.59 -13.30 -14.05
CA VAL A 533 -7.86 -13.48 -14.77
C VAL A 533 -8.06 -14.95 -15.11
N TYR A 534 -9.21 -15.52 -14.74
CA TYR A 534 -9.59 -16.90 -15.04
C TYR A 534 -10.75 -16.90 -16.03
N GLY A 535 -10.63 -17.55 -17.18
CA GLY A 535 -11.71 -17.69 -18.16
C GLY A 535 -11.62 -19.01 -18.94
N ASP A 536 -12.67 -19.54 -19.54
CA ASP A 536 -14.06 -19.38 -19.15
C ASP A 536 -14.37 -20.26 -17.94
N CYS A 537 -15.21 -19.78 -17.02
CA CYS A 537 -15.55 -20.49 -15.78
C CYS A 537 -17.07 -20.54 -15.50
N ALA A 538 -17.91 -19.98 -16.38
CA ALA A 538 -19.35 -19.91 -16.15
C ALA A 538 -20.25 -20.19 -17.38
N VAL A 539 -19.75 -20.02 -18.62
CA VAL A 539 -20.65 -19.97 -19.79
C VAL A 539 -20.56 -21.21 -20.69
N ASN A 540 -19.37 -21.53 -21.19
CA ASN A 540 -19.19 -22.52 -22.27
C ASN A 540 -18.75 -23.89 -21.70
N PRO A 541 -19.62 -24.94 -21.74
CA PRO A 541 -19.33 -26.23 -21.11
C PRO A 541 -18.12 -26.97 -21.69
N ASP A 542 -18.06 -27.08 -23.01
CA ASP A 542 -16.99 -27.76 -23.75
C ASP A 542 -16.71 -26.98 -25.05
N PRO A 543 -15.88 -25.91 -24.99
CA PRO A 543 -15.56 -25.09 -26.14
C PRO A 543 -14.69 -25.86 -27.13
N SER A 544 -15.01 -25.74 -28.42
CA SER A 544 -14.13 -26.20 -29.51
C SER A 544 -12.82 -25.41 -29.55
N ALA A 545 -11.80 -25.90 -30.27
CA ALA A 545 -10.51 -25.22 -30.38
C ALA A 545 -10.62 -23.77 -30.91
N ALA A 546 -11.56 -23.50 -31.82
CA ALA A 546 -11.79 -22.15 -32.34
C ALA A 546 -12.46 -21.24 -31.31
N GLU A 547 -13.43 -21.78 -30.56
CA GLU A 547 -14.11 -21.05 -29.49
C GLU A 547 -13.15 -20.77 -28.33
N LEU A 548 -12.32 -21.75 -27.95
CA LEU A 548 -11.29 -21.60 -26.91
C LEU A 548 -10.23 -20.55 -27.29
N ALA A 549 -9.85 -20.48 -28.57
CA ALA A 549 -8.99 -19.41 -29.07
C ALA A 549 -9.66 -18.03 -28.94
N GLU A 550 -10.96 -17.92 -29.26
CA GLU A 550 -11.72 -16.68 -29.11
C GLU A 550 -11.86 -16.27 -27.64
N ILE A 551 -12.09 -17.21 -26.71
CA ILE A 551 -12.11 -16.98 -25.26
C ILE A 551 -10.78 -16.41 -24.78
N ALA A 552 -9.66 -16.93 -25.27
CA ALA A 552 -8.34 -16.47 -24.91
C ALA A 552 -8.09 -15.00 -25.30
N LEU A 553 -8.50 -14.63 -26.52
CA LEU A 553 -8.40 -13.26 -27.01
C LEU A 553 -9.33 -12.31 -26.22
N GLN A 554 -10.58 -12.70 -25.98
CA GLN A 554 -11.53 -11.93 -25.15
C GLN A 554 -11.01 -11.70 -23.72
N SER A 555 -10.38 -12.74 -23.15
CA SER A 555 -9.80 -12.67 -21.80
C SER A 555 -8.58 -11.77 -21.74
N ALA A 556 -7.73 -11.78 -22.78
CA ALA A 556 -6.60 -10.86 -22.91
C ALA A 556 -7.05 -9.38 -23.05
N ASP A 557 -8.05 -9.13 -23.89
CA ASP A 557 -8.61 -7.78 -24.07
C ASP A 557 -9.23 -7.29 -22.75
N SER A 558 -9.90 -8.18 -22.01
CA SER A 558 -10.44 -7.83 -20.69
C SER A 558 -9.36 -7.57 -19.65
N ALA A 559 -8.30 -8.39 -19.57
CA ALA A 559 -7.18 -8.13 -18.69
C ALA A 559 -6.58 -6.73 -18.95
N THR A 560 -6.33 -6.42 -20.23
CA THR A 560 -5.83 -5.11 -20.68
C THR A 560 -6.77 -3.98 -20.29
N ALA A 561 -8.08 -4.15 -20.55
CA ALA A 561 -9.08 -3.14 -20.21
C ALA A 561 -9.14 -2.84 -18.71
N PHE A 562 -8.72 -3.76 -17.86
CA PHE A 562 -8.67 -3.63 -16.40
C PHE A 562 -7.25 -3.41 -15.84
N GLY A 563 -6.28 -3.06 -16.70
CA GLY A 563 -4.93 -2.66 -16.30
C GLY A 563 -4.00 -3.83 -15.96
N ILE A 564 -4.38 -5.06 -16.31
CA ILE A 564 -3.58 -6.26 -16.13
C ILE A 564 -2.91 -6.60 -17.47
N GLU A 565 -1.58 -6.60 -17.49
CA GLU A 565 -0.81 -7.00 -18.68
C GLU A 565 -1.12 -8.46 -19.06
N PRO A 566 -1.62 -8.75 -20.27
CA PRO A 566 -2.10 -10.09 -20.61
C PRO A 566 -0.95 -11.06 -20.96
N ARG A 567 -0.76 -12.06 -20.10
CA ARG A 567 0.09 -13.23 -20.35
C ARG A 567 -0.79 -14.47 -20.26
N VAL A 568 -1.22 -14.95 -21.41
CA VAL A 568 -2.28 -15.93 -21.56
C VAL A 568 -1.72 -17.35 -21.56
N ALA A 569 -2.00 -18.10 -20.50
CA ALA A 569 -1.72 -19.52 -20.42
C ALA A 569 -2.97 -20.32 -20.82
N MET A 570 -2.86 -21.11 -21.89
CA MET A 570 -3.89 -22.07 -22.27
C MET A 570 -3.70 -23.35 -21.44
N ILE A 571 -4.59 -23.56 -20.48
CA ILE A 571 -4.44 -24.57 -19.44
C ILE A 571 -4.79 -25.96 -19.95
N SER A 572 -3.98 -26.94 -19.55
CA SER A 572 -4.18 -28.36 -19.81
C SER A 572 -3.54 -29.20 -18.70
N TYR A 573 -3.77 -30.50 -18.70
CA TYR A 573 -3.06 -31.44 -17.83
C TYR A 573 -1.65 -31.78 -18.34
N SER A 574 -1.25 -31.29 -19.52
CA SER A 574 0.06 -31.49 -20.15
C SER A 574 0.76 -30.15 -20.46
N THR A 575 2.10 -30.15 -20.53
CA THR A 575 2.92 -28.99 -20.86
C THR A 575 3.74 -29.24 -22.13
N GLY A 576 3.64 -28.36 -23.12
CA GLY A 576 4.38 -28.49 -24.38
C GLY A 576 4.05 -29.80 -25.11
N ASP A 577 5.07 -30.59 -25.45
CA ASP A 577 4.92 -31.84 -26.22
C ASP A 577 4.87 -33.10 -25.35
N SER A 578 4.84 -32.97 -24.02
CA SER A 578 4.98 -34.11 -23.10
C SER A 578 3.81 -35.09 -23.07
N GLY A 579 2.64 -34.69 -23.58
CA GLY A 579 1.40 -35.45 -23.49
C GLY A 579 0.64 -35.43 -24.80
N SER A 580 -0.05 -36.54 -25.07
CA SER A 580 -0.92 -36.74 -26.23
C SER A 580 -2.35 -37.05 -25.79
N GLY A 581 -3.32 -36.69 -26.60
CA GLY A 581 -4.75 -36.91 -26.35
C GLY A 581 -5.61 -35.79 -26.92
N ASP A 582 -6.89 -36.10 -27.18
CA ASP A 582 -7.80 -35.18 -27.88
C ASP A 582 -7.95 -33.84 -27.15
N GLU A 583 -8.01 -33.85 -25.81
CA GLU A 583 -8.08 -32.62 -24.99
C GLU A 583 -6.80 -31.77 -25.07
N VAL A 584 -5.63 -32.39 -25.15
CA VAL A 584 -4.34 -31.67 -25.30
C VAL A 584 -4.24 -31.08 -26.70
N GLU A 585 -4.64 -31.84 -27.72
CA GLU A 585 -4.63 -31.38 -29.11
C GLU A 585 -5.66 -30.27 -29.36
N LYS A 586 -6.81 -30.28 -28.67
CA LYS A 586 -7.79 -29.18 -28.64
C LYS A 586 -7.13 -27.89 -28.17
N VAL A 587 -6.43 -27.92 -27.02
CA VAL A 587 -5.73 -26.76 -26.46
C VAL A 587 -4.56 -26.32 -27.34
N ARG A 588 -3.79 -27.26 -27.91
CA ARG A 588 -2.70 -26.97 -28.85
C ARG A 588 -3.21 -26.27 -30.11
N ALA A 589 -4.30 -26.78 -30.69
CA ALA A 589 -4.95 -26.18 -31.84
C ALA A 589 -5.48 -24.77 -31.52
N ALA A 590 -6.13 -24.58 -30.36
CA ALA A 590 -6.60 -23.28 -29.91
C ALA A 590 -5.45 -22.27 -29.74
N THR A 591 -4.35 -22.69 -29.11
CA THR A 591 -3.14 -21.88 -28.92
C THR A 591 -2.59 -21.39 -30.27
N ARG A 592 -2.51 -22.28 -31.26
CA ARG A 592 -2.06 -21.94 -32.62
C ARG A 592 -3.00 -20.94 -33.29
N LEU A 593 -4.32 -21.14 -33.18
CA LEU A 593 -5.31 -20.24 -33.77
C LEU A 593 -5.24 -18.84 -33.15
N ALA A 594 -5.14 -18.75 -31.82
CA ALA A 594 -5.04 -17.47 -31.12
C ALA A 594 -3.75 -16.71 -31.48
N ARG A 595 -2.60 -17.41 -31.53
CA ARG A 595 -1.32 -16.82 -31.98
C ARG A 595 -1.35 -16.31 -33.42
N LEU A 596 -2.00 -17.04 -34.32
CA LEU A 596 -2.15 -16.61 -35.72
C LEU A 596 -3.01 -15.34 -35.82
N ALA A 597 -4.01 -15.21 -34.94
CA ALA A 597 -4.90 -14.04 -34.92
C ALA A 597 -4.26 -12.80 -34.28
N ARG A 598 -3.43 -12.97 -33.23
CA ARG A 598 -2.74 -11.88 -32.50
C ARG A 598 -1.28 -12.29 -32.20
N PRO A 599 -0.35 -12.19 -33.16
CA PRO A 599 1.04 -12.65 -33.00
C PRO A 599 1.83 -11.90 -31.90
N GLU A 600 1.43 -10.68 -31.58
CA GLU A 600 2.05 -9.84 -30.56
C GLU A 600 1.59 -10.17 -29.13
N LEU A 601 0.49 -10.90 -28.97
CA LEU A 601 -0.03 -11.30 -27.66
C LEU A 601 0.86 -12.38 -27.03
N LEU A 602 1.30 -12.15 -25.80
CA LEU A 602 2.02 -13.14 -25.01
C LEU A 602 1.07 -14.27 -24.63
N LEU A 603 1.02 -15.30 -25.47
CA LEU A 603 0.15 -16.45 -25.31
C LEU A 603 0.93 -17.75 -25.50
N ASP A 604 0.77 -18.71 -24.60
CA ASP A 604 1.37 -20.04 -24.71
C ASP A 604 0.50 -21.16 -24.15
N GLY A 605 0.74 -22.37 -24.63
CA GLY A 605 -0.11 -23.51 -24.38
C GLY A 605 0.24 -24.71 -25.26
N PRO A 606 -0.14 -25.93 -24.86
CA PRO A 606 -0.77 -26.27 -23.57
C PRO A 606 0.22 -26.13 -22.39
N LEU A 607 -0.25 -25.61 -21.26
CA LEU A 607 0.52 -25.48 -20.02
C LEU A 607 -0.25 -26.09 -18.84
N GLN A 608 0.46 -26.82 -17.98
CA GLN A 608 -0.08 -27.16 -16.65
C GLN A 608 -0.16 -25.92 -15.77
N TYR A 609 -1.09 -25.95 -14.80
CA TYR A 609 -1.31 -24.81 -13.91
C TYR A 609 -0.05 -24.41 -13.12
N ASP A 610 0.72 -25.39 -12.62
CA ASP A 610 1.98 -25.15 -11.93
C ASP A 610 3.03 -24.50 -12.85
N ALA A 611 3.15 -25.00 -14.09
CA ALA A 611 4.02 -24.42 -15.12
C ALA A 611 3.61 -23.00 -15.52
N ALA A 612 2.31 -22.68 -15.48
CA ALA A 612 1.81 -21.34 -15.78
C ALA A 612 2.01 -20.34 -14.63
N ALA A 613 1.83 -20.79 -13.38
CA ALA A 613 1.79 -19.92 -12.20
C ALA A 613 3.12 -19.76 -11.45
N ILE A 614 4.00 -20.77 -11.44
CA ILE A 614 5.21 -20.79 -10.61
C ILE A 614 6.47 -20.64 -11.50
N ASP A 615 7.23 -19.56 -11.32
CA ASP A 615 8.43 -19.25 -12.12
C ASP A 615 9.45 -20.39 -12.17
N SER A 616 9.76 -21.03 -11.04
CA SER A 616 10.70 -22.16 -10.99
C SER A 616 10.22 -23.38 -11.80
N VAL A 617 8.93 -23.69 -11.75
CA VAL A 617 8.33 -24.81 -12.50
C VAL A 617 8.21 -24.45 -13.99
N GLY A 618 7.84 -23.21 -14.30
CA GLY A 618 7.78 -22.69 -15.66
C GLY A 618 9.13 -22.79 -16.37
N ARG A 619 10.21 -22.35 -15.71
CA ARG A 619 11.59 -22.50 -16.22
C ARG A 619 11.99 -23.96 -16.46
N GLN A 620 11.51 -24.88 -15.63
CA GLN A 620 11.83 -26.30 -15.76
C GLN A 620 11.03 -26.99 -16.89
N LYS A 621 9.72 -26.76 -16.96
CA LYS A 621 8.81 -27.47 -17.88
C LYS A 621 8.67 -26.77 -19.25
N ALA A 622 8.85 -25.46 -19.31
CA ALA A 622 8.70 -24.65 -20.53
C ALA A 622 9.71 -23.48 -20.55
N PRO A 623 11.03 -23.76 -20.58
CA PRO A 623 12.09 -22.74 -20.41
C PRO A 623 12.07 -21.60 -21.42
N ASN A 624 11.59 -21.85 -22.64
CA ASN A 624 11.56 -20.86 -23.73
C ASN A 624 10.21 -20.13 -23.83
N SER A 625 9.28 -20.39 -22.90
CA SER A 625 7.97 -19.76 -22.90
C SER A 625 8.04 -18.35 -22.32
N PRO A 626 7.47 -17.33 -23.00
CA PRO A 626 7.34 -15.99 -22.44
C PRO A 626 6.19 -15.86 -21.41
N VAL A 627 5.43 -16.93 -21.19
CA VAL A 627 4.24 -16.98 -20.32
C VAL A 627 4.44 -17.89 -19.12
N ALA A 628 5.14 -19.02 -19.28
CA ALA A 628 5.31 -19.99 -18.20
C ALA A 628 5.91 -19.35 -16.94
N GLY A 629 5.26 -19.60 -15.80
CA GLY A 629 5.63 -19.07 -14.49
C GLY A 629 5.26 -17.61 -14.24
N ARG A 630 4.68 -16.93 -15.23
CA ARG A 630 4.35 -15.51 -15.21
C ARG A 630 2.96 -15.22 -15.77
N ALA A 631 2.11 -16.24 -15.87
CA ALA A 631 0.78 -16.08 -16.44
C ALA A 631 -0.08 -15.16 -15.57
N THR A 632 -0.79 -14.24 -16.22
CA THR A 632 -1.78 -13.34 -15.59
C THR A 632 -3.19 -13.65 -16.07
N VAL A 633 -3.33 -14.39 -17.16
CA VAL A 633 -4.61 -14.84 -17.72
C VAL A 633 -4.56 -16.35 -17.91
N PHE A 634 -5.49 -17.07 -17.28
CA PHE A 634 -5.57 -18.52 -17.29
C PHE A 634 -6.82 -18.92 -18.07
N VAL A 635 -6.62 -19.58 -19.21
CA VAL A 635 -7.71 -20.01 -20.09
C VAL A 635 -7.95 -21.51 -19.92
N PHE A 636 -9.06 -21.89 -19.30
CA PHE A 636 -9.42 -23.27 -18.99
C PHE A 636 -10.03 -23.99 -20.20
N PRO A 637 -9.75 -25.30 -20.36
CA PRO A 637 -10.14 -26.06 -21.55
C PRO A 637 -11.63 -26.41 -21.61
N ASP A 638 -12.32 -26.36 -20.46
CA ASP A 638 -13.73 -26.70 -20.30
C ASP A 638 -14.28 -26.10 -18.97
N LEU A 639 -15.61 -26.09 -18.85
CA LEU A 639 -16.30 -25.50 -17.70
C LEU A 639 -16.12 -26.28 -16.41
N ASN A 640 -16.00 -27.62 -16.44
CA ASN A 640 -15.79 -28.39 -15.21
C ASN A 640 -14.45 -28.04 -14.59
N THR A 641 -13.40 -27.96 -15.42
CA THR A 641 -12.07 -27.55 -14.99
C THR A 641 -12.10 -26.11 -14.48
N GLY A 642 -12.60 -25.15 -15.27
CA GLY A 642 -12.62 -23.74 -14.88
C GLY A 642 -13.45 -23.48 -13.60
N ASN A 643 -14.69 -23.99 -13.55
CA ASN A 643 -15.61 -23.77 -12.43
C ASN A 643 -15.08 -24.37 -11.12
N THR A 644 -14.59 -25.61 -11.19
CA THR A 644 -14.04 -26.30 -10.01
C THR A 644 -12.79 -25.61 -9.51
N THR A 645 -11.87 -25.22 -10.40
CA THR A 645 -10.60 -24.59 -10.03
C THR A 645 -10.81 -23.23 -9.39
N TYR A 646 -11.60 -22.32 -9.97
CA TYR A 646 -11.75 -20.99 -9.36
C TYR A 646 -12.42 -21.07 -7.98
N LYS A 647 -13.42 -21.94 -7.80
CA LYS A 647 -14.08 -22.14 -6.50
C LYS A 647 -13.14 -22.79 -5.48
N ALA A 648 -12.36 -23.79 -5.89
CA ALA A 648 -11.37 -24.41 -5.02
C ALA A 648 -10.35 -23.37 -4.56
N VAL A 649 -9.81 -22.57 -5.47
CA VAL A 649 -8.86 -21.49 -5.14
C VAL A 649 -9.51 -20.44 -4.24
N GLN A 650 -10.72 -19.96 -4.57
CA GLN A 650 -11.47 -19.00 -3.76
C GLN A 650 -11.62 -19.48 -2.31
N ARG A 651 -12.04 -20.73 -2.11
CA ARG A 651 -12.33 -21.28 -0.78
C ARG A 651 -11.08 -21.68 -0.02
N SER A 652 -10.09 -22.26 -0.68
CA SER A 652 -8.87 -22.74 -0.03
C SER A 652 -7.87 -21.63 0.26
N ALA A 653 -7.80 -20.60 -0.58
CA ALA A 653 -6.90 -19.46 -0.39
C ALA A 653 -7.58 -18.26 0.30
N ASN A 654 -8.88 -18.37 0.61
CA ASN A 654 -9.71 -17.29 1.17
C ASN A 654 -9.55 -15.97 0.39
N CYS A 655 -9.52 -16.06 -0.94
CA CYS A 655 -9.37 -14.91 -1.82
C CYS A 655 -10.72 -14.45 -2.37
N ILE A 656 -10.81 -13.16 -2.68
CA ILE A 656 -11.98 -12.57 -3.33
C ILE A 656 -11.93 -12.93 -4.82
N SER A 657 -13.09 -13.27 -5.41
CA SER A 657 -13.22 -13.46 -6.84
C SER A 657 -14.28 -12.52 -7.38
N VAL A 658 -13.87 -11.54 -8.17
CA VAL A 658 -14.79 -10.57 -8.76
C VAL A 658 -15.26 -11.10 -10.12
N GLY A 659 -16.57 -11.32 -10.25
CA GLY A 659 -17.20 -11.87 -11.45
C GLY A 659 -18.27 -12.94 -11.14
N PRO A 660 -18.75 -13.68 -12.16
CA PRO A 660 -18.24 -13.71 -13.53
C PRO A 660 -18.58 -12.43 -14.30
N MET A 661 -17.56 -11.82 -14.90
CA MET A 661 -17.73 -10.75 -15.87
C MET A 661 -17.95 -11.37 -17.26
N LEU A 662 -19.11 -11.17 -17.87
CA LEU A 662 -19.39 -11.63 -19.23
C LEU A 662 -18.66 -10.76 -20.25
N GLN A 663 -18.24 -11.41 -21.33
CA GLN A 663 -17.47 -10.83 -22.42
C GLN A 663 -18.16 -11.11 -23.76
N GLY A 664 -17.92 -10.26 -24.74
CA GLY A 664 -18.44 -10.45 -26.10
C GLY A 664 -19.91 -10.06 -26.30
N LEU A 665 -20.60 -9.51 -25.29
CA LEU A 665 -21.95 -8.93 -25.42
C LEU A 665 -21.92 -7.48 -25.97
N ARG A 666 -22.96 -7.06 -26.69
CA ARG A 666 -23.10 -5.66 -27.16
C ARG A 666 -23.26 -4.63 -26.06
N LYS A 667 -23.89 -5.04 -24.95
CA LYS A 667 -24.13 -4.21 -23.78
C LYS A 667 -23.81 -5.04 -22.54
N PRO A 668 -23.28 -4.44 -21.46
CA PRO A 668 -22.74 -5.20 -20.34
C PRO A 668 -23.87 -5.77 -19.49
N VAL A 669 -23.85 -7.09 -19.35
CA VAL A 669 -24.70 -7.85 -18.46
C VAL A 669 -23.77 -8.77 -17.68
N ASN A 670 -23.84 -8.76 -16.35
CA ASN A 670 -23.02 -9.62 -15.52
C ASN A 670 -23.88 -10.44 -14.56
N ASP A 671 -23.39 -11.65 -14.30
CA ASP A 671 -24.01 -12.59 -13.38
C ASP A 671 -23.27 -12.57 -12.03
N LEU A 672 -24.00 -12.88 -10.97
CA LEU A 672 -23.49 -13.03 -9.62
C LEU A 672 -23.58 -14.50 -9.21
N SER A 673 -22.69 -14.92 -8.32
CA SER A 673 -22.91 -16.19 -7.63
C SER A 673 -24.03 -16.03 -6.60
N ARG A 674 -24.89 -17.03 -6.45
CA ARG A 674 -25.86 -17.08 -5.34
C ARG A 674 -25.21 -16.99 -3.96
N GLY A 675 -23.94 -17.39 -3.85
CA GLY A 675 -23.13 -17.24 -2.65
C GLY A 675 -22.31 -15.95 -2.58
N ALA A 676 -22.58 -14.96 -3.44
CA ALA A 676 -21.87 -13.68 -3.47
C ALA A 676 -22.08 -12.91 -2.16
N LEU A 677 -21.01 -12.26 -1.71
CA LEU A 677 -21.00 -11.31 -0.61
C LEU A 677 -21.36 -9.92 -1.12
N VAL A 678 -21.66 -8.99 -0.21
CA VAL A 678 -22.01 -7.59 -0.56
C VAL A 678 -20.89 -6.95 -1.38
N ASP A 679 -19.63 -7.17 -0.99
CA ASP A 679 -18.47 -6.64 -1.71
C ASP A 679 -18.37 -7.21 -3.14
N ASP A 680 -18.67 -8.49 -3.34
CA ASP A 680 -18.69 -9.09 -4.68
C ASP A 680 -19.69 -8.37 -5.59
N ILE A 681 -20.85 -7.99 -5.04
CA ILE A 681 -21.88 -7.24 -5.78
C ILE A 681 -21.40 -5.82 -6.08
N VAL A 682 -20.82 -5.12 -5.10
CA VAL A 682 -20.27 -3.77 -5.27
C VAL A 682 -19.21 -3.74 -6.39
N TYR A 683 -18.25 -4.68 -6.36
CA TYR A 683 -17.21 -4.75 -7.37
C TYR A 683 -17.74 -5.21 -8.74
N THR A 684 -18.76 -6.07 -8.78
CA THR A 684 -19.41 -6.46 -10.04
C THR A 684 -20.18 -5.29 -10.67
N ILE A 685 -20.83 -4.45 -9.86
CA ILE A 685 -21.44 -3.19 -10.32
C ILE A 685 -20.36 -2.26 -10.88
N ALA A 686 -19.24 -2.10 -10.18
CA ALA A 686 -18.11 -1.30 -10.65
C ALA A 686 -17.54 -1.81 -11.99
N LEU A 687 -17.32 -3.13 -12.12
CA LEU A 687 -16.90 -3.76 -13.38
C LEU A 687 -17.89 -3.45 -14.52
N THR A 688 -19.19 -3.62 -14.27
CA THR A 688 -20.25 -3.39 -15.25
C THR A 688 -20.27 -1.93 -15.72
N ALA A 689 -20.10 -0.98 -14.79
CA ALA A 689 -19.99 0.44 -15.10
C ALA A 689 -18.76 0.75 -15.98
N ILE A 690 -17.62 0.12 -15.71
CA ILE A 690 -16.40 0.28 -16.51
C ILE A 690 -16.58 -0.33 -17.90
N GLN A 691 -17.17 -1.52 -18.01
CA GLN A 691 -17.48 -2.14 -19.31
C GLN A 691 -18.38 -1.23 -20.15
N ALA A 692 -19.43 -0.65 -19.54
CA ALA A 692 -20.33 0.28 -20.22
C ALA A 692 -19.64 1.55 -20.71
N ALA A 693 -18.60 2.02 -20.01
CA ALA A 693 -17.83 3.19 -20.43
C ALA A 693 -16.85 2.90 -21.58
N ASN A 694 -16.37 1.66 -21.67
CA ASN A 694 -15.40 1.24 -22.69
C ASN A 694 -16.04 0.78 -24.01
N LEU A 695 -17.37 0.69 -24.09
CA LEU A 695 -18.03 0.35 -25.35
C LEU A 695 -17.76 1.43 -26.43
N PRO A 696 -17.36 1.04 -27.65
CA PRO A 696 -17.23 1.98 -28.74
C PRO A 696 -18.58 2.64 -29.01
N ARG A 697 -18.60 3.98 -29.07
CA ARG A 697 -19.80 4.78 -29.34
C ARG A 697 -20.28 4.64 -30.77
#